data_AF-A0A8S2B065-F1
#
_entry.id   AF-A0A8S2B065-F1
#
_cell.length_a   1.000
_cell.length_b   1.000
_cell.length_c   1.000
_cell.angle_alpha   90.00
_cell.angle_beta   90.00
_cell.angle_gamma   90.00
#
_symmetry.space_group_name_H-M   'P 1'
#
loop_
_entity.id
_entity.type
_entity.pdbx_description
1 polymer ?
#
loop_
_entity_poly.entity_id
_entity_poly.type
_entity_poly.pdbx_seq_one_letter_code
_entity_poly.pdbx_strand_id
1 'polypeptide(L)'
;MEIRSLIVSLNPNFSSLELSRPVSPLTRSLVPFRSTKLVPRSISRVSASISTPSSDTDKISVKPVYVPTPPNRELRTPHSGYHFDGTARKFFEGWYFRVSIPEKRESFCFMYSVENPAFRQKLSPLEVALYGPRFTGVGAQILGANDKYLCQYTQESQNFWGDRHELVLGNTFSAVPGAKSPNTEVPPEEFNRRVSEGFQATPFWHQGHIFDDGRTDYAETVKSARWEYSTRPVYGWGDVGAKQKSTAGWPAAFPVFEPHWQICMAGGLSTGWIEWGGERFEFRDAPSYSEKNWGGGFPRKWFWVQCNVFEGASGEVALTAGGGLRQLPGLSETYENAALVCVHYDGKLYEFVPWNGVVKWEMSPWGYWYITAENETHMVELEARTNEAGTPLRAPTTEVGLATACRDSCYGELKLQIWERLYDGSKGKVILETKSSMAAVEIGGGPWFGTWKGDTSNTPELLKQALQVPLDLESALVMMCHTGRDNSWKKLENIDEEGPAAVAREVKTALPPETPTETMEFLGRSWSISAVELTRAFFNNSTADTNSFLLSTIVNTNKEDREDEEDSTSMASSRDLHLYKSMIRGRTMGRRLKDQKEKKKQETRTRNAEIHAAVSVAGVAAVVAATAATNAIAAAEHAVESTTVAAAVASAAALIASHCIEIAGEIGAGYNQIATAVSSATNARTNGDVMALTASAATALRGAAILRSRMERNNENKAMLYATKEHVELEERNVFGAMTFVSRGEELLKRTRKGDLHWKQVSFNINSNWQVVLKMKSKHVGGTFTKTKKCVVNGVCRDIPEWAHRGRAEKMVERRAYFGVKTVERVIEFECGNKREKQMWIEGIQQLLNSLEIGSSVHWKH
;
A
#
# COMPACT_ATOMS: atom_id res chain seq x y z
N MET A 1 -23.70 -19.91 -51.32
CA MET A 1 -22.55 -20.06 -50.42
C MET A 1 -23.03 -19.66 -49.04
N GLU A 2 -23.22 -20.62 -48.14
CA GLU A 2 -24.22 -20.52 -47.08
C GLU A 2 -23.92 -21.48 -45.92
N ILE A 3 -24.55 -21.24 -44.77
CA ILE A 3 -24.72 -22.17 -43.61
C ILE A 3 -23.39 -22.53 -42.90
N ARG A 4 -23.04 -21.98 -41.73
CA ARG A 4 -23.68 -21.96 -40.39
C ARG A 4 -23.69 -23.31 -39.64
N SER A 5 -23.25 -23.28 -38.38
CA SER A 5 -23.64 -24.20 -37.28
C SER A 5 -23.16 -25.67 -37.45
N LEU A 6 -22.72 -26.40 -36.42
CA LEU A 6 -23.36 -26.60 -35.12
C LEU A 6 -22.34 -26.87 -33.99
N ILE A 7 -22.77 -26.58 -32.75
CA ILE A 7 -22.32 -27.30 -31.56
C ILE A 7 -23.27 -28.48 -31.36
N VAL A 8 -22.74 -29.70 -31.22
CA VAL A 8 -23.46 -30.86 -30.70
C VAL A 8 -22.56 -31.58 -29.71
N SER A 9 -23.02 -31.70 -28.46
CA SER A 9 -22.46 -32.60 -27.45
C SER A 9 -22.94 -34.03 -27.70
N LEU A 10 -22.09 -35.05 -27.52
CA LEU A 10 -22.51 -36.37 -27.04
C LEU A 10 -21.30 -37.22 -26.58
N ASN A 11 -21.36 -37.66 -25.32
CA ASN A 11 -20.74 -38.90 -24.80
C ASN A 11 -21.57 -40.11 -25.29
N PRO A 12 -21.20 -41.40 -25.07
CA PRO A 12 -20.02 -41.96 -24.39
C PRO A 12 -19.29 -43.10 -25.18
N ASN A 13 -18.33 -43.74 -24.51
CA ASN A 13 -17.87 -45.15 -24.53
C ASN A 13 -18.25 -46.13 -25.68
N PHE A 14 -17.24 -46.98 -26.02
CA PHE A 14 -17.19 -48.42 -26.38
C PHE A 14 -16.13 -48.59 -27.50
N SER A 15 -14.94 -49.17 -27.27
CA SER A 15 -14.59 -50.63 -27.29
C SER A 15 -15.02 -51.35 -28.59
N SER A 16 -14.23 -52.23 -29.23
CA SER A 16 -12.89 -52.79 -28.96
C SER A 16 -12.51 -53.77 -30.09
N LEU A 17 -11.22 -54.08 -30.30
CA LEU A 17 -10.64 -55.35 -30.82
C LEU A 17 -9.10 -55.20 -30.67
N GLU A 18 -8.42 -55.98 -29.80
CA GLU A 18 -7.75 -57.26 -30.08
C GLU A 18 -6.52 -57.15 -31.03
N LEU A 19 -5.41 -57.87 -30.86
CA LEU A 19 -5.22 -59.24 -30.32
C LEU A 19 -4.02 -59.42 -29.35
N SER A 20 -3.99 -60.62 -28.75
CA SER A 20 -2.83 -61.41 -28.27
C SER A 20 -2.13 -61.05 -26.94
N ARG A 21 -1.91 -62.12 -26.15
CA ARG A 21 -1.20 -62.26 -24.85
C ARG A 21 0.03 -63.20 -25.07
N PRO A 22 0.75 -63.67 -24.03
CA PRO A 22 1.47 -62.99 -22.94
C PRO A 22 2.94 -63.45 -22.84
N VAL A 23 3.69 -63.05 -21.80
CA VAL A 23 4.40 -63.94 -20.81
C VAL A 23 5.22 -63.10 -19.81
N SER A 24 5.36 -63.60 -18.58
CA SER A 24 6.17 -63.09 -17.44
C SER A 24 6.31 -64.25 -16.41
N PRO A 25 6.86 -64.14 -15.16
CA PRO A 25 7.53 -63.01 -14.46
C PRO A 25 8.79 -63.45 -13.63
N LEU A 26 9.14 -62.68 -12.56
CA LEU A 26 9.78 -63.08 -11.26
C LEU A 26 11.31 -63.06 -11.02
N THR A 27 11.75 -62.09 -10.17
CA THR A 27 12.62 -62.18 -8.92
C THR A 27 13.85 -63.12 -8.86
N ARG A 28 15.00 -62.83 -8.17
CA ARG A 28 15.17 -62.55 -6.71
C ARG A 28 16.68 -62.47 -6.28
N SER A 29 17.06 -61.55 -5.36
CA SER A 29 17.98 -61.73 -4.18
C SER A 29 19.47 -62.23 -4.23
N LEU A 30 20.39 -61.35 -3.75
CA LEU A 30 21.58 -61.56 -2.85
C LEU A 30 22.87 -62.38 -3.24
N VAL A 31 24.04 -61.69 -3.30
CA VAL A 31 25.30 -61.78 -2.44
C VAL A 31 26.01 -63.16 -2.21
N PRO A 32 27.36 -63.33 -1.96
CA PRO A 32 28.59 -62.47 -2.01
C PRO A 32 29.81 -63.08 -2.81
N PHE A 33 31.00 -62.43 -2.86
CA PHE A 33 32.31 -62.99 -2.36
C PHE A 33 33.54 -62.02 -2.34
N ARG A 34 34.66 -62.47 -1.72
CA ARG A 34 36.02 -61.84 -1.62
C ARG A 34 36.97 -62.37 -2.75
N SER A 35 38.26 -62.03 -2.94
CA SER A 35 39.38 -61.52 -2.09
C SER A 35 40.56 -60.98 -2.96
N THR A 36 41.50 -60.15 -2.48
CA THR A 36 42.81 -60.56 -1.88
C THR A 36 43.65 -59.35 -1.39
N LYS A 37 44.81 -59.57 -0.73
CA LYS A 37 45.72 -58.55 -0.11
C LYS A 37 47.19 -58.70 -0.56
N LEU A 38 48.00 -57.64 -0.47
CA LEU A 38 49.48 -57.69 -0.36
C LEU A 38 50.06 -56.54 0.51
N VAL A 39 51.02 -56.85 1.40
CA VAL A 39 51.65 -56.08 2.54
C VAL A 39 52.88 -56.90 3.02
N PRO A 40 53.99 -56.43 3.70
CA PRO A 40 54.37 -55.13 4.33
C PRO A 40 55.80 -54.58 3.99
N ARG A 41 56.27 -53.58 4.79
CA ARG A 41 57.68 -53.14 5.13
C ARG A 41 58.22 -51.84 4.47
N SER A 42 59.10 -51.01 5.09
CA SER A 42 59.25 -50.42 6.46
C SER A 42 60.69 -49.88 6.68
N ILE A 43 60.91 -48.95 7.65
CA ILE A 43 62.20 -48.36 8.14
C ILE A 43 62.60 -47.06 7.39
N SER A 44 63.04 -45.94 8.00
CA SER A 44 63.35 -45.56 9.42
C SER A 44 62.95 -44.10 9.76
N ARG A 45 62.93 -43.76 11.07
CA ARG A 45 62.70 -42.41 11.62
C ARG A 45 63.94 -41.48 11.50
N VAL A 46 63.69 -40.17 11.44
CA VAL A 46 64.32 -39.17 12.34
C VAL A 46 63.22 -38.24 12.85
N SER A 47 63.37 -37.67 14.05
CA SER A 47 62.35 -36.83 14.71
C SER A 47 62.80 -35.39 14.84
N ALA A 48 61.86 -34.44 14.66
CA ALA A 48 61.97 -33.07 15.15
C ALA A 48 60.61 -32.68 15.74
N SER A 49 60.56 -32.48 17.05
CA SER A 49 59.33 -32.18 17.79
C SER A 49 59.21 -30.68 18.05
N ILE A 50 58.15 -30.06 17.54
CA ILE A 50 57.63 -28.77 18.02
C ILE A 50 56.22 -29.02 18.54
N SER A 51 55.87 -28.38 19.65
CA SER A 51 54.71 -28.68 20.48
C SER A 51 53.38 -28.47 19.74
N THR A 52 52.55 -29.51 19.71
CA THR A 52 51.11 -29.39 19.48
C THR A 52 50.47 -28.58 20.60
N PRO A 53 49.81 -27.43 20.34
CA PRO A 53 48.81 -26.93 21.26
C PRO A 53 47.62 -27.89 21.27
N SER A 54 47.14 -28.27 22.44
CA SER A 54 45.90 -29.02 22.58
C SER A 54 44.70 -28.10 22.45
N SER A 55 43.98 -28.24 21.33
CA SER A 55 42.54 -27.93 21.23
C SER A 55 41.89 -29.19 20.64
N ASP A 56 40.93 -29.86 21.29
CA ASP A 56 39.98 -29.31 22.27
C ASP A 56 39.44 -27.96 21.78
N THR A 57 38.95 -27.99 20.54
CA THR A 57 37.92 -27.03 20.11
C THR A 57 36.70 -27.30 20.96
N ASP A 58 36.59 -26.52 22.05
CA ASP A 58 35.37 -26.39 22.83
C ASP A 58 34.15 -26.39 21.90
N LYS A 59 33.13 -27.15 22.26
CA LYS A 59 31.80 -26.99 21.64
C LYS A 59 31.17 -25.70 22.18
N ILE A 60 31.75 -24.56 21.78
CA ILE A 60 31.27 -23.22 22.07
C ILE A 60 29.82 -23.18 21.61
N SER A 61 28.91 -23.13 22.58
CA SER A 61 27.49 -23.31 22.35
C SER A 61 26.99 -22.28 21.33
N VAL A 62 26.40 -22.75 20.23
CA VAL A 62 25.79 -21.91 19.18
C VAL A 62 24.44 -21.35 19.68
N LYS A 63 24.50 -20.63 20.79
CA LYS A 63 23.35 -19.96 21.41
C LYS A 63 23.17 -18.60 20.74
N PRO A 64 22.03 -18.35 20.09
CA PRO A 64 21.69 -17.00 19.66
C PRO A 64 21.53 -16.11 20.91
N VAL A 65 21.88 -14.82 20.80
CA VAL A 65 21.78 -13.87 21.91
C VAL A 65 20.65 -12.89 21.64
N TYR A 66 19.59 -12.97 22.43
CA TYR A 66 18.48 -12.03 22.34
C TYR A 66 18.91 -10.65 22.87
N VAL A 67 18.70 -9.63 22.05
CA VAL A 67 18.88 -8.22 22.39
C VAL A 67 17.64 -7.47 21.92
N PRO A 68 16.88 -6.79 22.81
CA PRO A 68 15.74 -5.97 22.42
C PRO A 68 16.14 -4.87 21.44
N THR A 69 15.28 -4.59 20.45
CA THR A 69 15.59 -3.68 19.34
C THR A 69 15.91 -2.25 19.81
N PRO A 70 17.16 -1.73 19.67
CA PRO A 70 17.47 -0.34 19.99
C PRO A 70 16.84 0.62 18.96
N PRO A 71 16.19 1.72 19.40
CA PRO A 71 15.47 2.63 18.50
C PRO A 71 16.41 3.43 17.58
N ASN A 72 17.61 3.77 18.07
CA ASN A 72 18.66 4.42 17.30
C ASN A 72 19.82 3.43 17.07
N ARG A 73 20.21 3.24 15.81
CA ARG A 73 21.36 2.44 15.36
C ARG A 73 21.83 2.94 14.00
N GLU A 74 23.12 2.91 13.73
CA GLU A 74 23.73 3.51 12.53
C GLU A 74 23.21 2.90 11.23
N LEU A 75 23.05 1.57 11.18
CA LEU A 75 22.58 0.83 10.00
C LEU A 75 21.05 0.80 9.84
N ARG A 76 20.29 1.65 10.56
CA ARG A 76 18.83 1.75 10.43
C ARG A 76 18.44 2.42 9.10
N THR A 77 17.85 1.66 8.20
CA THR A 77 17.22 2.25 7.00
C THR A 77 15.91 2.97 7.35
N PRO A 78 15.59 4.10 6.71
CA PRO A 78 14.25 4.70 6.74
C PRO A 78 13.16 3.72 6.29
N HIS A 79 11.90 4.02 6.61
CA HIS A 79 10.71 3.23 6.23
C HIS A 79 10.71 1.76 6.69
N SER A 80 11.51 1.38 7.69
CA SER A 80 11.47 0.01 8.26
C SER A 80 10.14 -0.35 8.97
N GLY A 81 9.48 0.63 9.60
CA GLY A 81 8.21 0.46 10.35
C GLY A 81 6.96 0.15 9.52
N TYR A 82 5.98 -0.49 10.16
CA TYR A 82 4.70 -0.96 9.59
C TYR A 82 3.81 0.19 9.07
N HIS A 83 3.46 0.11 7.78
CA HIS A 83 2.90 1.22 7.00
C HIS A 83 1.36 1.27 6.96
N PHE A 84 0.65 0.34 7.61
CA PHE A 84 -0.81 0.31 7.53
C PHE A 84 -1.45 1.60 8.09
N ASP A 85 -2.12 2.34 7.21
CA ASP A 85 -2.71 3.67 7.47
C ASP A 85 -4.06 3.65 8.20
N GLY A 86 -4.64 2.47 8.43
CA GLY A 86 -5.94 2.33 9.08
C GLY A 86 -7.16 2.41 8.15
N THR A 87 -6.97 2.51 6.83
CA THR A 87 -8.06 2.68 5.85
C THR A 87 -8.49 1.36 5.19
N ALA A 88 -9.72 1.34 4.62
CA ALA A 88 -10.28 0.21 3.88
C ALA A 88 -9.84 0.13 2.40
N ARG A 89 -8.72 0.76 2.04
CA ARG A 89 -8.14 0.66 0.68
C ARG A 89 -7.63 -0.77 0.42
N LYS A 90 -7.27 -1.08 -0.83
CA LYS A 90 -6.47 -2.30 -1.08
C LYS A 90 -5.07 -2.09 -0.47
N PHE A 91 -4.69 -2.97 0.43
CA PHE A 91 -3.39 -2.94 1.12
C PHE A 91 -2.91 -4.37 1.41
N PHE A 92 -1.63 -4.61 1.13
CA PHE A 92 -0.81 -5.63 1.76
C PHE A 92 0.46 -4.96 2.30
N GLU A 93 1.09 -5.61 3.28
CA GLU A 93 2.51 -5.43 3.57
C GLU A 93 3.14 -6.82 3.74
N GLY A 94 4.35 -6.99 3.23
CA GLY A 94 5.07 -8.26 3.25
C GLY A 94 6.56 -8.05 3.46
N TRP A 95 7.20 -9.00 4.13
CA TRP A 95 8.59 -8.95 4.58
C TRP A 95 9.31 -10.21 4.14
N TYR A 96 10.58 -10.09 3.78
CA TYR A 96 11.46 -11.18 3.37
C TYR A 96 12.73 -11.13 4.23
N PHE A 97 13.11 -12.27 4.79
CA PHE A 97 14.36 -12.47 5.54
C PHE A 97 15.07 -13.68 4.97
N ARG A 98 16.39 -13.60 4.73
CA ARG A 98 17.19 -14.74 4.25
C ARG A 98 18.38 -14.99 5.16
N VAL A 99 18.68 -16.27 5.41
CA VAL A 99 19.95 -16.74 5.97
C VAL A 99 20.52 -17.80 5.02
N SER A 100 21.78 -17.66 4.64
CA SER A 100 22.53 -18.62 3.83
C SER A 100 23.58 -19.30 4.68
N ILE A 101 23.74 -20.62 4.52
CA ILE A 101 24.67 -21.47 5.27
C ILE A 101 25.68 -22.05 4.27
N PRO A 102 26.83 -21.38 4.04
CA PRO A 102 27.77 -21.77 2.98
C PRO A 102 28.34 -23.18 3.15
N GLU A 103 28.55 -23.62 4.40
CA GLU A 103 29.15 -24.92 4.74
C GLU A 103 28.28 -26.12 4.32
N LYS A 104 26.97 -25.90 4.16
CA LYS A 104 26.02 -26.89 3.62
C LYS A 104 25.59 -26.57 2.17
N ARG A 105 25.95 -25.41 1.62
CA ARG A 105 25.36 -24.82 0.40
C ARG A 105 23.83 -24.70 0.47
N GLU A 106 23.28 -24.32 1.63
CA GLU A 106 21.83 -24.21 1.85
C GLU A 106 21.39 -22.77 2.15
N SER A 107 20.10 -22.48 2.00
CA SER A 107 19.51 -21.19 2.38
C SER A 107 18.10 -21.37 2.93
N PHE A 108 17.70 -20.42 3.77
CA PHE A 108 16.36 -20.32 4.34
C PHE A 108 15.83 -18.90 4.15
N CYS A 109 14.82 -18.77 3.30
CA CYS A 109 14.14 -17.53 2.98
C CYS A 109 12.76 -17.57 3.66
N PHE A 110 12.53 -16.69 4.62
CA PHE A 110 11.28 -16.54 5.35
C PHE A 110 10.50 -15.37 4.74
N MET A 111 9.27 -15.60 4.28
CA MET A 111 8.38 -14.52 3.82
C MET A 111 7.14 -14.43 4.69
N TYR A 112 6.86 -13.22 5.20
CA TYR A 112 5.65 -12.92 5.94
C TYR A 112 4.79 -11.95 5.16
N SER A 113 3.46 -12.03 5.29
CA SER A 113 2.54 -11.10 4.63
C SER A 113 1.27 -10.88 5.45
N VAL A 114 0.76 -9.66 5.47
CA VAL A 114 -0.57 -9.31 6.00
C VAL A 114 -1.41 -8.63 4.93
N GLU A 115 -2.64 -9.10 4.72
CA GLU A 115 -3.57 -8.56 3.72
C GLU A 115 -4.76 -7.85 4.39
N ASN A 116 -5.05 -6.63 3.91
CA ASN A 116 -6.16 -5.74 4.28
C ASN A 116 -6.55 -5.76 5.78
N PRO A 117 -5.62 -5.46 6.70
CA PRO A 117 -5.77 -5.56 8.17
C PRO A 117 -6.82 -4.61 8.79
N ALA A 118 -7.45 -3.74 8.00
CA ALA A 118 -8.69 -3.07 8.36
C ALA A 118 -9.81 -4.07 8.72
N PHE A 119 -9.81 -5.22 8.02
CA PHE A 119 -10.75 -6.31 8.21
C PHE A 119 -10.03 -7.46 8.92
N ARG A 120 -10.37 -7.67 10.19
CA ARG A 120 -9.71 -8.66 11.06
C ARG A 120 -10.06 -10.12 10.73
N GLN A 121 -11.12 -10.30 9.96
CA GLN A 121 -11.68 -11.58 9.52
C GLN A 121 -12.15 -11.40 8.07
N LYS A 122 -12.50 -12.51 7.41
CA LYS A 122 -13.08 -12.51 6.06
C LYS A 122 -14.31 -11.59 5.98
N LEU A 123 -14.31 -10.67 5.01
CA LEU A 123 -15.37 -9.67 4.84
C LEU A 123 -16.77 -10.32 4.77
N SER A 124 -17.69 -9.76 5.54
CA SER A 124 -19.12 -10.04 5.43
C SER A 124 -19.68 -9.58 4.06
N PRO A 125 -20.85 -10.10 3.63
CA PRO A 125 -21.50 -9.63 2.39
C PRO A 125 -21.75 -8.10 2.37
N LEU A 126 -21.98 -7.49 3.53
CA LEU A 126 -22.14 -6.04 3.68
C LEU A 126 -20.83 -5.29 3.42
N GLU A 127 -19.70 -5.76 3.96
CA GLU A 127 -18.39 -5.15 3.72
C GLU A 127 -17.94 -5.33 2.27
N VAL A 128 -18.22 -6.48 1.65
CA VAL A 128 -17.99 -6.69 0.21
C VAL A 128 -18.84 -5.73 -0.63
N ALA A 129 -20.07 -5.42 -0.22
CA ALA A 129 -20.92 -4.44 -0.90
C ALA A 129 -20.46 -2.97 -0.71
N LEU A 130 -19.90 -2.64 0.45
CA LEU A 130 -19.42 -1.28 0.78
C LEU A 130 -18.05 -0.96 0.19
N TYR A 131 -17.10 -1.91 0.28
CA TYR A 131 -15.70 -1.68 -0.07
C TYR A 131 -15.25 -2.42 -1.34
N GLY A 132 -16.08 -3.32 -1.88
CA GLY A 132 -15.69 -4.29 -2.90
C GLY A 132 -14.91 -5.48 -2.32
N PRO A 133 -14.61 -6.51 -3.12
CA PRO A 133 -13.83 -7.65 -2.66
C PRO A 133 -12.43 -7.25 -2.14
N ARG A 134 -12.00 -7.94 -1.09
CA ARG A 134 -10.67 -7.85 -0.47
C ARG A 134 -10.23 -9.24 -0.03
N PHE A 135 -8.93 -9.43 0.07
CA PHE A 135 -8.30 -10.59 0.67
C PHE A 135 -7.84 -10.20 2.07
N THR A 136 -8.11 -11.04 3.06
CA THR A 136 -7.75 -10.77 4.46
C THR A 136 -6.95 -11.94 4.96
N GLY A 137 -5.93 -11.67 5.78
CA GLY A 137 -5.20 -12.74 6.42
C GLY A 137 -3.77 -12.42 6.78
N VAL A 138 -3.09 -13.48 7.23
CA VAL A 138 -1.66 -13.51 7.52
C VAL A 138 -1.07 -14.77 6.90
N GLY A 139 0.01 -14.62 6.16
CA GLY A 139 0.82 -15.72 5.63
C GLY A 139 2.19 -15.76 6.28
N ALA A 140 2.67 -16.98 6.55
CA ALA A 140 4.06 -17.28 6.82
C ALA A 140 4.51 -18.36 5.84
N GLN A 141 5.56 -18.07 5.09
CA GLN A 141 6.16 -18.94 4.08
C GLN A 141 7.65 -19.14 4.39
N ILE A 142 8.18 -20.31 4.08
CA ILE A 142 9.62 -20.59 4.11
C ILE A 142 9.99 -21.35 2.84
N LEU A 143 10.90 -20.82 2.04
CA LEU A 143 11.70 -21.58 1.08
C LEU A 143 12.97 -21.99 1.83
N GLY A 144 13.14 -23.29 2.09
CA GLY A 144 14.22 -23.82 2.91
C GLY A 144 15.15 -24.76 2.14
N ALA A 145 15.94 -25.52 2.89
CA ALA A 145 16.90 -26.46 2.33
C ALA A 145 16.29 -27.39 1.27
N ASN A 146 17.04 -27.60 0.18
CA ASN A 146 16.66 -28.32 -1.04
C ASN A 146 15.49 -27.69 -1.82
N ASP A 147 15.38 -26.35 -1.79
CA ASP A 147 14.28 -25.55 -2.39
C ASP A 147 12.87 -26.03 -1.95
N LYS A 148 12.76 -26.77 -0.84
CA LYS A 148 11.49 -27.23 -0.29
C LYS A 148 10.74 -26.07 0.34
N TYR A 149 9.42 -26.15 0.33
CA TYR A 149 8.57 -25.01 0.66
C TYR A 149 7.54 -25.35 1.74
N LEU A 150 7.38 -24.44 2.69
CA LEU A 150 6.44 -24.54 3.79
C LEU A 150 5.57 -23.28 3.83
N CYS A 151 4.26 -23.45 3.99
CA CYS A 151 3.31 -22.34 4.03
C CYS A 151 2.26 -22.60 5.12
N GLN A 152 2.06 -21.62 5.98
CA GLN A 152 0.94 -21.56 6.92
C GLN A 152 0.19 -20.24 6.74
N TYR A 153 -1.13 -20.34 6.54
CA TYR A 153 -1.98 -19.17 6.26
C TYR A 153 -3.26 -19.15 7.11
N THR A 154 -3.69 -17.95 7.50
CA THR A 154 -5.02 -17.71 8.10
C THR A 154 -5.71 -16.56 7.40
N GLN A 155 -7.05 -16.58 7.31
CA GLN A 155 -7.85 -15.46 6.81
C GLN A 155 -8.13 -14.39 7.88
N GLU A 156 -7.65 -14.60 9.11
CA GLU A 156 -7.87 -13.73 10.26
C GLU A 156 -6.57 -13.02 10.67
N SER A 157 -6.58 -11.68 10.68
CA SER A 157 -5.42 -10.84 11.00
C SER A 157 -5.43 -10.32 12.45
N GLN A 158 -6.38 -10.77 13.29
CA GLN A 158 -6.56 -10.28 14.66
C GLN A 158 -5.39 -10.56 15.63
N ASN A 159 -4.53 -11.52 15.31
CA ASN A 159 -3.31 -11.86 16.08
C ASN A 159 -2.02 -11.29 15.47
N PHE A 160 -2.11 -10.60 14.33
CA PHE A 160 -0.97 -9.94 13.71
C PHE A 160 -0.68 -8.60 14.40
N TRP A 161 0.59 -8.27 14.55
CA TRP A 161 1.04 -6.97 15.03
C TRP A 161 2.36 -6.57 14.35
N GLY A 162 2.58 -5.26 14.23
CA GLY A 162 3.82 -4.67 13.71
C GLY A 162 4.02 -3.28 14.27
N ASP A 163 5.25 -2.93 14.64
CA ASP A 163 5.59 -1.60 15.15
C ASP A 163 5.59 -0.56 14.01
N ARG A 164 5.16 0.67 14.31
CA ARG A 164 5.01 1.73 13.29
C ARG A 164 6.32 2.41 12.88
N HIS A 165 7.40 2.20 13.61
CA HIS A 165 8.65 2.95 13.46
C HIS A 165 9.84 2.01 13.19
N GLU A 166 9.83 0.80 13.74
CA GLU A 166 10.87 -0.21 13.54
C GLU A 166 10.40 -1.43 12.74
N LEU A 167 11.36 -2.12 12.12
CA LEU A 167 11.15 -3.48 11.61
C LEU A 167 11.00 -4.44 12.80
N VAL A 168 9.81 -4.47 13.41
CA VAL A 168 9.45 -5.40 14.48
C VAL A 168 8.02 -5.86 14.19
N LEU A 169 7.83 -7.16 14.00
CA LEU A 169 6.51 -7.75 13.70
C LEU A 169 6.36 -9.16 14.28
N GLY A 170 5.11 -9.63 14.36
CA GLY A 170 4.81 -11.01 14.68
C GLY A 170 3.36 -11.40 14.45
N ASN A 171 3.11 -12.71 14.50
CA ASN A 171 1.77 -13.28 14.44
C ASN A 171 1.70 -14.54 15.30
N THR A 172 0.52 -14.79 15.88
CA THR A 172 0.17 -16.06 16.54
C THR A 172 -0.90 -16.76 15.71
N PHE A 173 -0.56 -17.86 15.04
CA PHE A 173 -1.55 -18.75 14.43
C PHE A 173 -2.28 -19.56 15.51
N SER A 174 -1.51 -20.16 16.43
CA SER A 174 -2.01 -20.90 17.59
C SER A 174 -1.29 -20.48 18.86
N ALA A 175 -2.06 -20.17 19.90
CA ALA A 175 -1.56 -19.88 21.24
C ALA A 175 -1.49 -21.16 22.08
N VAL A 176 -0.56 -21.22 23.03
CA VAL A 176 -0.52 -22.28 24.05
C VAL A 176 -1.84 -22.25 24.85
N PRO A 177 -2.48 -23.40 25.15
CA PRO A 177 -3.77 -23.41 25.84
C PRO A 177 -3.78 -22.61 27.14
N GLY A 178 -4.70 -21.65 27.24
CA GLY A 178 -4.82 -20.72 28.39
C GLY A 178 -3.89 -19.50 28.34
N ALA A 179 -2.93 -19.44 27.41
CA ALA A 179 -2.12 -18.26 27.17
C ALA A 179 -2.80 -17.25 26.24
N LYS A 180 -2.45 -15.97 26.39
CA LYS A 180 -2.87 -14.89 25.49
C LYS A 180 -1.82 -14.66 24.42
N SER A 181 -2.19 -14.56 23.15
CA SER A 181 -1.30 -14.18 22.04
C SER A 181 -0.50 -12.90 22.35
N PRO A 182 0.82 -12.82 22.06
CA PRO A 182 1.57 -11.57 22.04
C PRO A 182 0.97 -10.55 21.05
N ASN A 183 1.15 -9.26 21.34
CA ASN A 183 0.69 -8.14 20.52
C ASN A 183 1.78 -7.07 20.34
N THR A 184 3.03 -7.44 20.65
CA THR A 184 4.28 -6.68 20.58
C THR A 184 5.45 -7.66 20.79
N GLU A 185 6.69 -7.21 20.66
CA GLU A 185 7.90 -8.01 20.90
C GLU A 185 7.93 -8.52 22.36
N VAL A 186 8.20 -9.81 22.56
CA VAL A 186 8.40 -10.40 23.90
C VAL A 186 9.68 -11.24 23.93
N PRO A 187 10.32 -11.46 25.10
CA PRO A 187 11.50 -12.31 25.19
C PRO A 187 11.27 -13.74 24.68
N PRO A 188 12.31 -14.46 24.22
CA PRO A 188 12.19 -15.82 23.67
C PRO A 188 11.49 -16.80 24.61
N GLU A 189 11.78 -16.74 25.90
CA GLU A 189 11.20 -17.62 26.92
C GLU A 189 9.72 -17.32 27.15
N GLU A 190 9.29 -16.06 26.96
CA GLU A 190 7.88 -15.68 27.04
C GLU A 190 7.12 -16.09 25.77
N PHE A 191 7.70 -15.88 24.59
CA PHE A 191 7.13 -16.33 23.32
C PHE A 191 6.91 -17.83 23.31
N ASN A 192 7.94 -18.63 23.65
CA ASN A 192 7.87 -20.10 23.73
C ASN A 192 6.86 -20.60 24.79
N ARG A 193 6.42 -19.76 25.74
CA ARG A 193 5.36 -20.07 26.72
C ARG A 193 3.96 -19.63 26.30
N ARG A 194 3.84 -18.78 25.27
CA ARG A 194 2.56 -18.17 24.83
C ARG A 194 2.12 -18.61 23.44
N VAL A 195 3.05 -18.90 22.55
CA VAL A 195 2.83 -19.22 21.13
C VAL A 195 3.22 -20.68 20.87
N SER A 196 2.29 -21.48 20.35
CA SER A 196 2.61 -22.83 19.86
C SER A 196 2.92 -22.82 18.36
N GLU A 197 2.27 -21.92 17.61
CA GLU A 197 2.45 -21.73 16.17
C GLU A 197 2.40 -20.23 15.84
N GLY A 198 3.43 -19.71 15.17
CA GLY A 198 3.61 -18.28 14.95
C GLY A 198 5.07 -17.89 14.80
N PHE A 199 5.31 -16.58 14.72
CA PHE A 199 6.65 -16.00 14.57
C PHE A 199 6.73 -14.62 15.22
N GLN A 200 7.96 -14.18 15.53
CA GLN A 200 8.30 -12.78 15.67
C GLN A 200 9.67 -12.49 15.05
N ALA A 201 9.81 -11.31 14.44
CA ALA A 201 10.97 -10.89 13.69
C ALA A 201 11.33 -9.44 14.02
N THR A 202 12.62 -9.19 14.21
CA THR A 202 13.24 -7.88 14.49
C THR A 202 14.52 -7.72 13.64
N PRO A 203 15.24 -6.58 13.67
CA PRO A 203 16.52 -6.44 12.94
C PRO A 203 17.66 -7.27 13.56
N PHE A 204 17.46 -7.79 14.77
CA PHE A 204 18.48 -8.47 15.59
C PHE A 204 18.06 -9.87 16.06
N TRP A 205 16.78 -10.22 15.93
CA TRP A 205 16.23 -11.46 16.46
C TRP A 205 15.12 -12.02 15.58
N HIS A 206 15.15 -13.34 15.36
CA HIS A 206 14.19 -14.02 14.50
C HIS A 206 13.87 -15.40 15.06
N GLN A 207 12.60 -15.63 15.42
CA GLN A 207 12.16 -16.92 15.98
C GLN A 207 10.74 -17.29 15.56
N GLY A 208 10.43 -18.58 15.59
CA GLY A 208 9.08 -19.06 15.33
C GLY A 208 8.99 -20.56 15.15
N HIS A 209 7.76 -20.99 14.87
CA HIS A 209 7.37 -22.38 14.68
C HIS A 209 6.12 -22.41 13.81
N ILE A 210 6.17 -23.10 12.67
CA ILE A 210 5.02 -23.29 11.77
C ILE A 210 4.95 -24.74 11.26
N PHE A 211 3.74 -25.16 10.88
CA PHE A 211 3.44 -26.48 10.32
C PHE A 211 2.90 -26.38 8.88
N ASP A 212 2.94 -27.48 8.15
CA ASP A 212 2.27 -27.59 6.86
C ASP A 212 0.75 -27.60 7.07
N ASP A 213 0.06 -26.58 6.54
CA ASP A 213 -1.41 -26.49 6.63
C ASP A 213 -2.15 -27.35 5.58
N GLY A 214 -1.41 -28.10 4.76
CA GLY A 214 -1.92 -29.02 3.75
C GLY A 214 -2.43 -28.36 2.48
N ARG A 215 -2.22 -27.05 2.30
CA ARG A 215 -2.70 -26.27 1.13
C ARG A 215 -1.61 -26.03 0.08
N THR A 216 -0.63 -26.93 0.03
CA THR A 216 0.53 -26.88 -0.87
C THR A 216 0.68 -28.24 -1.56
N ASP A 217 -0.07 -28.43 -2.64
CA ASP A 217 -0.13 -29.65 -3.45
C ASP A 217 0.73 -29.56 -4.73
N TYR A 218 1.36 -28.41 -4.98
CA TYR A 218 2.12 -28.06 -6.18
C TYR A 218 3.64 -27.94 -5.98
N ALA A 219 4.16 -28.20 -4.77
CA ALA A 219 5.57 -28.11 -4.41
C ALA A 219 5.93 -29.18 -3.36
N GLU A 220 7.22 -29.51 -3.21
CA GLU A 220 7.65 -30.43 -2.14
C GLU A 220 7.70 -29.71 -0.79
N THR A 221 7.03 -30.28 0.22
CA THR A 221 6.92 -29.68 1.56
C THR A 221 7.69 -30.45 2.63
N VAL A 222 7.85 -29.81 3.79
CA VAL A 222 8.26 -30.45 5.05
C VAL A 222 7.14 -30.29 6.08
N LYS A 223 7.01 -31.23 7.04
CA LYS A 223 5.90 -31.22 8.00
C LYS A 223 5.88 -30.00 8.93
N SER A 224 7.04 -29.47 9.26
CA SER A 224 7.22 -28.39 10.23
C SER A 224 8.58 -27.70 10.07
N ALA A 225 8.64 -26.47 10.54
CA ALA A 225 9.88 -25.71 10.72
C ALA A 225 9.87 -24.97 12.05
N ARG A 226 10.99 -24.97 12.78
CA ARG A 226 11.21 -24.19 14.00
C ARG A 226 12.55 -23.50 13.93
N TRP A 227 12.67 -22.26 14.38
CA TRP A 227 13.94 -21.53 14.31
C TRP A 227 14.10 -20.54 15.46
N GLU A 228 15.35 -20.22 15.75
CA GLU A 228 15.75 -19.22 16.73
C GLU A 228 17.17 -18.74 16.35
N TYR A 229 17.29 -17.50 15.89
CA TYR A 229 18.60 -16.90 15.58
C TYR A 229 18.67 -15.40 15.90
N SER A 230 19.88 -14.95 16.22
CA SER A 230 20.23 -13.54 16.41
C SER A 230 21.07 -13.04 15.24
N THR A 231 20.79 -11.82 14.78
CA THR A 231 21.41 -11.21 13.59
C THR A 231 22.25 -9.99 13.97
N ARG A 232 23.43 -9.86 13.38
CA ARG A 232 24.30 -8.68 13.47
C ARG A 232 24.36 -7.99 12.10
N PRO A 233 23.65 -6.87 11.88
CA PRO A 233 23.73 -6.11 10.63
C PRO A 233 25.16 -5.65 10.30
N VAL A 234 25.48 -5.64 9.01
CA VAL A 234 26.77 -5.20 8.44
C VAL A 234 26.56 -4.09 7.40
N TYR A 235 25.56 -4.23 6.53
CA TYR A 235 25.18 -3.25 5.52
C TYR A 235 23.68 -2.91 5.60
N GLY A 236 23.36 -1.62 5.65
CA GLY A 236 22.00 -1.09 5.55
C GLY A 236 21.66 -0.72 4.11
N TRP A 237 21.38 0.56 3.86
CA TRP A 237 21.24 1.14 2.52
C TRP A 237 21.96 2.49 2.42
N GLY A 238 23.28 2.42 2.55
CA GLY A 238 24.23 3.52 2.48
C GLY A 238 25.65 2.96 2.57
N ASP A 239 26.66 3.82 2.53
CA ASP A 239 28.02 3.44 2.93
C ASP A 239 28.07 3.14 4.44
N VAL A 240 29.04 2.34 4.88
CA VAL A 240 29.25 2.04 6.30
C VAL A 240 29.72 3.32 7.02
N GLY A 241 29.08 3.64 8.14
CA GLY A 241 29.32 4.90 8.88
C GLY A 241 28.66 6.14 8.27
N ALA A 242 27.96 6.03 7.14
CA ALA A 242 27.21 7.13 6.52
C ALA A 242 25.71 7.09 6.88
N LYS A 243 25.00 8.20 6.61
CA LYS A 243 23.53 8.27 6.74
C LYS A 243 22.87 7.31 5.75
N GLN A 244 22.14 6.33 6.28
CA GLN A 244 21.39 5.35 5.48
C GLN A 244 20.17 6.00 4.80
N LYS A 245 19.79 5.49 3.62
CA LYS A 245 18.81 6.10 2.72
C LYS A 245 17.58 5.18 2.52
N SER A 246 16.50 5.76 2.00
CA SER A 246 15.37 5.00 1.45
C SER A 246 15.77 4.36 0.11
N THR A 247 15.48 3.08 -0.10
CA THR A 247 15.80 2.32 -1.33
C THR A 247 15.13 2.93 -2.57
N ALA A 248 13.93 3.49 -2.41
CA ALA A 248 13.18 4.17 -3.46
C ALA A 248 13.17 5.71 -3.30
N GLY A 249 14.14 6.27 -2.56
CA GLY A 249 14.26 7.71 -2.31
C GLY A 249 13.05 8.30 -1.55
N TRP A 250 12.83 9.61 -1.70
CA TRP A 250 11.65 10.28 -1.13
C TRP A 250 10.28 9.82 -1.69
N PRO A 251 10.12 9.34 -2.95
CA PRO A 251 8.81 8.84 -3.40
C PRO A 251 8.31 7.59 -2.67
N ALA A 252 9.17 6.89 -1.92
CA ALA A 252 8.75 5.84 -0.98
C ALA A 252 7.73 6.33 0.07
N ALA A 253 7.71 7.64 0.38
CA ALA A 253 6.78 8.25 1.31
C ALA A 253 5.38 8.54 0.72
N PHE A 254 5.17 8.32 -0.57
CA PHE A 254 3.93 8.70 -1.28
C PHE A 254 3.19 7.47 -1.82
N PRO A 255 2.01 7.08 -1.27
CA PRO A 255 1.16 5.93 -1.68
C PRO A 255 0.63 5.92 -3.12
N VAL A 256 1.21 6.77 -3.96
CA VAL A 256 0.94 6.96 -5.38
C VAL A 256 1.91 6.10 -6.23
N PHE A 257 3.06 5.68 -5.67
CA PHE A 257 4.10 4.87 -6.34
C PHE A 257 4.11 3.40 -5.87
N GLU A 258 2.95 2.79 -5.70
CA GLU A 258 2.82 1.40 -5.22
C GLU A 258 3.07 0.34 -6.32
N PRO A 259 3.57 -0.87 -5.96
CA PRO A 259 4.06 -1.24 -4.64
C PRO A 259 5.39 -0.58 -4.30
N HIS A 260 5.53 -0.20 -3.04
CA HIS A 260 6.78 0.26 -2.46
C HIS A 260 7.69 -0.92 -2.12
N TRP A 261 8.98 -0.64 -1.98
CA TRP A 261 10.04 -1.61 -1.68
C TRP A 261 11.12 -0.91 -0.86
N GLN A 262 11.58 -1.55 0.22
CA GLN A 262 12.65 -1.06 1.08
C GLN A 262 13.53 -2.22 1.52
N ILE A 263 14.84 -2.11 1.32
CA ILE A 263 15.81 -3.05 1.89
C ILE A 263 16.03 -2.64 3.34
N CYS A 264 15.83 -3.56 4.28
CA CYS A 264 16.00 -3.29 5.71
C CYS A 264 17.41 -3.64 6.20
N MET A 265 18.07 -4.58 5.53
CA MET A 265 19.47 -4.96 5.76
C MET A 265 20.01 -5.63 4.50
N ALA A 266 20.91 -4.96 3.77
CA ALA A 266 21.54 -5.53 2.57
C ALA A 266 22.54 -6.65 2.91
N GLY A 267 23.12 -6.63 4.12
CA GLY A 267 23.97 -7.71 4.61
C GLY A 267 24.04 -7.73 6.13
N GLY A 268 24.04 -8.91 6.71
CA GLY A 268 24.23 -9.15 8.14
C GLY A 268 24.73 -10.57 8.40
N LEU A 269 25.16 -10.84 9.63
CA LEU A 269 25.74 -12.12 10.03
C LEU A 269 24.90 -12.72 11.17
N SER A 270 24.26 -13.85 10.89
CA SER A 270 23.30 -14.52 11.78
C SER A 270 23.93 -15.70 12.52
N THR A 271 23.60 -15.86 13.80
CA THR A 271 24.03 -17.00 14.62
C THR A 271 22.83 -17.60 15.32
N GLY A 272 22.70 -18.93 15.28
CA GLY A 272 21.58 -19.65 15.88
C GLY A 272 21.30 -20.98 15.16
N TRP A 273 20.02 -21.33 15.04
CA TRP A 273 19.62 -22.59 14.47
C TRP A 273 18.25 -22.56 13.78
N ILE A 274 18.07 -23.46 12.82
CA ILE A 274 16.82 -23.77 12.12
C ILE A 274 16.63 -25.29 12.14
N GLU A 275 15.46 -25.76 12.53
CA GLU A 275 15.01 -27.14 12.44
C GLU A 275 14.00 -27.24 11.30
N TRP A 276 14.28 -28.10 10.31
CA TRP A 276 13.58 -28.17 9.03
C TRP A 276 13.26 -29.63 8.71
N GLY A 277 11.97 -29.99 8.75
CA GLY A 277 11.51 -31.36 8.47
C GLY A 277 12.04 -32.46 9.40
N GLY A 278 12.71 -32.10 10.50
CA GLY A 278 13.38 -33.00 11.44
C GLY A 278 14.92 -33.01 11.35
N GLU A 279 15.53 -32.32 10.39
CA GLU A 279 16.97 -32.03 10.41
C GLU A 279 17.25 -30.69 11.10
N ARG A 280 18.34 -30.60 11.87
CA ARG A 280 18.78 -29.38 12.54
C ARG A 280 19.99 -28.77 11.84
N PHE A 281 19.88 -27.48 11.52
CA PHE A 281 20.88 -26.63 10.88
C PHE A 281 21.35 -25.62 11.93
N GLU A 282 22.53 -25.82 12.51
CA GLU A 282 23.16 -24.86 13.42
C GLU A 282 24.24 -24.09 12.66
N PHE A 283 24.30 -22.77 12.85
CA PHE A 283 25.14 -21.87 12.06
C PHE A 283 25.60 -20.67 12.89
N ARG A 284 26.73 -20.10 12.50
CA ARG A 284 27.38 -18.98 13.19
C ARG A 284 27.92 -17.98 12.19
N ASP A 285 27.68 -16.70 12.47
CA ASP A 285 28.06 -15.57 11.61
C ASP A 285 27.71 -15.80 10.12
N ALA A 286 26.54 -16.43 9.88
CA ALA A 286 26.04 -16.86 8.58
C ALA A 286 25.48 -15.68 7.78
N PRO A 287 25.86 -15.48 6.50
CA PRO A 287 25.39 -14.37 5.68
C PRO A 287 23.86 -14.30 5.58
N SER A 288 23.32 -13.09 5.74
CA SER A 288 21.88 -12.85 5.87
C SER A 288 21.44 -11.50 5.33
N TYR A 289 20.13 -11.37 5.08
CA TYR A 289 19.51 -10.26 4.36
C TYR A 289 18.08 -10.01 4.86
N SER A 290 17.56 -8.78 4.74
CA SER A 290 16.12 -8.52 4.87
C SER A 290 15.60 -7.35 4.05
N GLU A 291 14.36 -7.46 3.57
CA GLU A 291 13.64 -6.45 2.80
C GLU A 291 12.13 -6.52 3.05
N LYS A 292 11.38 -5.54 2.51
CA LYS A 292 9.90 -5.56 2.57
C LYS A 292 9.23 -4.76 1.45
N ASN A 293 7.97 -5.06 1.20
CA ASN A 293 7.09 -4.41 0.21
C ASN A 293 5.74 -4.03 0.83
N TRP A 294 5.13 -2.93 0.37
CA TRP A 294 3.75 -2.57 0.76
C TRP A 294 3.00 -1.86 -0.36
N GLY A 295 1.67 -2.01 -0.37
CA GLY A 295 0.77 -1.31 -1.29
C GLY A 295 -0.45 -2.12 -1.72
N GLY A 296 -1.03 -1.84 -2.88
CA GLY A 296 -2.22 -2.54 -3.38
C GLY A 296 -2.02 -3.99 -3.84
N GLY A 297 -0.78 -4.39 -4.15
CA GLY A 297 -0.37 -5.73 -4.61
C GLY A 297 1.01 -5.68 -5.30
N PHE A 298 1.63 -6.84 -5.56
CA PHE A 298 2.91 -6.93 -6.28
C PHE A 298 2.82 -6.40 -7.74
N PRO A 299 3.97 -6.10 -8.40
CA PRO A 299 3.98 -5.59 -9.78
C PRO A 299 3.34 -6.57 -10.78
N ARG A 300 3.02 -6.10 -11.99
CA ARG A 300 2.41 -6.98 -13.01
C ARG A 300 3.37 -8.09 -13.46
N LYS A 301 4.67 -7.81 -13.45
CA LYS A 301 5.77 -8.71 -13.81
C LYS A 301 7.05 -8.20 -13.15
N TRP A 302 7.87 -9.07 -12.58
CA TRP A 302 9.12 -8.67 -11.92
C TRP A 302 10.20 -9.76 -11.96
N PHE A 303 11.44 -9.35 -11.73
CA PHE A 303 12.60 -10.21 -11.48
C PHE A 303 13.30 -9.73 -10.21
N TRP A 304 14.02 -10.63 -9.53
CA TRP A 304 14.85 -10.32 -8.37
C TRP A 304 16.02 -11.30 -8.28
N VAL A 305 17.20 -10.81 -7.89
CA VAL A 305 18.45 -11.58 -7.77
C VAL A 305 19.21 -11.05 -6.55
N GLN A 306 19.55 -11.95 -5.62
CA GLN A 306 20.12 -11.56 -4.33
C GLN A 306 21.22 -12.53 -3.87
N CYS A 307 22.31 -12.00 -3.31
CA CYS A 307 23.37 -12.83 -2.77
C CYS A 307 24.21 -12.12 -1.68
N ASN A 308 24.64 -12.88 -0.66
CA ASN A 308 25.66 -12.48 0.31
C ASN A 308 26.81 -13.51 0.43
N VAL A 309 26.85 -14.53 -0.41
CA VAL A 309 27.85 -15.62 -0.34
C VAL A 309 28.68 -15.58 -1.62
N PHE A 310 29.94 -15.16 -1.53
CA PHE A 310 30.77 -14.85 -2.69
C PHE A 310 32.18 -15.43 -2.57
N GLU A 311 32.67 -16.04 -3.64
CA GLU A 311 34.01 -16.61 -3.73
C GLU A 311 35.02 -15.59 -4.28
N GLY A 312 36.22 -15.55 -3.69
CA GLY A 312 37.35 -14.76 -4.19
C GLY A 312 37.31 -13.26 -3.87
N ALA A 313 36.24 -12.75 -3.24
CA ALA A 313 36.22 -11.40 -2.68
C ALA A 313 37.08 -11.31 -1.41
N SER A 314 37.68 -10.14 -1.14
CA SER A 314 38.56 -9.95 0.03
C SER A 314 37.84 -9.56 1.33
N GLY A 315 36.50 -9.50 1.30
CA GLY A 315 35.64 -9.16 2.43
C GLY A 315 34.17 -9.30 2.04
N GLU A 316 33.26 -8.96 2.97
CA GLU A 316 31.81 -9.08 2.80
C GLU A 316 31.29 -8.37 1.55
N VAL A 317 30.59 -9.11 0.69
CA VAL A 317 29.88 -8.59 -0.49
C VAL A 317 28.38 -8.84 -0.31
N ALA A 318 27.56 -7.80 -0.53
CA ALA A 318 26.12 -7.95 -0.69
C ALA A 318 25.70 -7.52 -2.10
N LEU A 319 24.82 -8.29 -2.75
CA LEU A 319 24.16 -7.95 -3.99
C LEU A 319 22.64 -7.96 -3.79
N THR A 320 21.99 -6.88 -4.20
CA THR A 320 20.55 -6.84 -4.49
C THR A 320 20.35 -6.25 -5.88
N ALA A 321 19.73 -7.01 -6.78
CA ALA A 321 19.25 -6.52 -8.06
C ALA A 321 17.78 -6.91 -8.23
N GLY A 322 16.94 -5.97 -8.70
CA GLY A 322 15.51 -6.24 -8.84
C GLY A 322 14.82 -5.22 -9.72
N GLY A 323 13.73 -5.62 -10.36
CA GLY A 323 13.01 -4.74 -11.26
C GLY A 323 11.65 -5.28 -11.66
N GLY A 324 10.74 -4.38 -12.00
CA GLY A 324 9.33 -4.69 -12.24
C GLY A 324 8.63 -3.71 -13.17
N LEU A 325 7.60 -4.23 -13.84
CA LEU A 325 6.62 -3.45 -14.60
C LEU A 325 5.50 -3.04 -13.64
N ARG A 326 5.63 -1.86 -13.01
CA ARG A 326 4.65 -1.31 -12.06
C ARG A 326 3.66 -0.38 -12.75
N GLN A 327 2.46 -0.25 -12.19
CA GLN A 327 1.42 0.63 -12.73
C GLN A 327 1.62 2.06 -12.21
N LEU A 328 1.45 3.06 -13.08
CA LEU A 328 1.48 4.47 -12.66
C LEU A 328 0.09 4.97 -12.20
N PRO A 329 0.05 5.90 -11.23
CA PRO A 329 -1.19 6.42 -10.65
C PRO A 329 -1.91 7.41 -11.58
N GLY A 330 -3.21 7.59 -11.37
CA GLY A 330 -4.02 8.61 -12.05
C GLY A 330 -4.43 8.27 -13.48
N LEU A 331 -3.65 7.46 -14.21
CA LEU A 331 -3.95 6.98 -15.54
C LEU A 331 -4.21 5.46 -15.53
N SER A 332 -5.40 5.05 -15.97
CA SER A 332 -5.62 3.64 -16.30
C SER A 332 -4.75 3.26 -17.51
N GLU A 333 -4.10 2.09 -17.42
CA GLU A 333 -3.29 1.45 -18.49
C GLU A 333 -1.84 1.96 -18.68
N THR A 334 -1.37 2.98 -17.95
CA THR A 334 0.05 3.37 -17.97
C THR A 334 0.88 2.52 -17.00
N TYR A 335 1.99 1.95 -17.49
CA TYR A 335 2.98 1.19 -16.71
C TYR A 335 4.38 1.76 -16.94
N GLU A 336 5.28 1.59 -15.97
CA GLU A 336 6.69 1.95 -16.11
C GLU A 336 7.64 0.79 -15.75
N ASN A 337 8.79 0.80 -16.40
CA ASN A 337 9.95 -0.04 -16.10
C ASN A 337 10.74 0.59 -14.95
N ALA A 338 10.71 -0.02 -13.76
CA ALA A 338 11.57 0.36 -12.65
C ALA A 338 12.53 -0.79 -12.32
N ALA A 339 13.83 -0.52 -12.20
CA ALA A 339 14.83 -1.51 -11.80
C ALA A 339 16.00 -0.85 -11.07
N LEU A 340 16.71 -1.63 -10.24
CA LEU A 340 17.95 -1.25 -9.59
C LEU A 340 18.97 -2.40 -9.58
N VAL A 341 20.24 -2.02 -9.45
CA VAL A 341 21.34 -2.90 -9.02
C VAL A 341 22.06 -2.20 -7.87
N CYS A 342 22.35 -2.92 -6.80
CA CYS A 342 23.04 -2.44 -5.62
C CYS A 342 24.08 -3.47 -5.21
N VAL A 343 25.34 -3.03 -5.04
CA VAL A 343 26.39 -3.86 -4.44
C VAL A 343 27.05 -3.14 -3.28
N HIS A 344 27.12 -3.78 -2.12
CA HIS A 344 28.02 -3.36 -1.04
C HIS A 344 29.32 -4.14 -1.11
N TYR A 345 30.45 -3.44 -1.08
CA TYR A 345 31.79 -4.02 -1.01
C TYR A 345 32.77 -2.98 -0.43
N ASP A 346 33.75 -3.43 0.37
CA ASP A 346 34.76 -2.55 1.01
C ASP A 346 34.13 -1.34 1.74
N GLY A 347 33.01 -1.58 2.44
CA GLY A 347 32.25 -0.56 3.17
C GLY A 347 31.46 0.43 2.29
N LYS A 348 31.54 0.35 0.96
CA LYS A 348 30.93 1.30 0.00
C LYS A 348 29.68 0.74 -0.65
N LEU A 349 28.76 1.64 -0.99
CA LEU A 349 27.54 1.35 -1.75
C LEU A 349 27.71 1.73 -3.24
N TYR A 350 27.76 0.72 -4.10
CA TYR A 350 27.69 0.86 -5.56
C TYR A 350 26.22 0.79 -6.00
N GLU A 351 25.52 1.93 -5.96
CA GLU A 351 24.10 2.09 -6.27
C GLU A 351 23.87 2.44 -7.75
N PHE A 352 23.00 1.69 -8.43
CA PHE A 352 22.55 1.93 -9.80
C PHE A 352 21.01 1.93 -9.84
N VAL A 353 20.42 3.10 -9.99
CA VAL A 353 18.98 3.38 -9.86
C VAL A 353 18.55 4.41 -10.91
N PRO A 354 17.26 4.50 -11.31
CA PRO A 354 16.82 5.29 -12.47
C PRO A 354 17.11 6.80 -12.41
N TRP A 355 17.48 7.33 -11.23
CA TRP A 355 17.84 8.72 -11.01
C TRP A 355 19.34 9.00 -10.93
N ASN A 356 20.20 7.96 -10.83
CA ASN A 356 21.67 8.10 -10.86
C ASN A 356 22.34 7.37 -12.05
N GLY A 357 21.61 6.50 -12.75
CA GLY A 357 22.14 5.67 -13.82
C GLY A 357 21.06 4.97 -14.64
N VAL A 358 21.49 4.07 -15.53
CA VAL A 358 20.62 3.27 -16.39
C VAL A 358 20.82 1.80 -16.09
N VAL A 359 19.73 1.09 -15.82
CA VAL A 359 19.70 -0.38 -15.67
C VAL A 359 19.06 -0.98 -16.92
N LYS A 360 19.66 -2.04 -17.47
CA LYS A 360 19.21 -2.79 -18.66
C LYS A 360 19.22 -4.28 -18.32
N TRP A 361 18.19 -5.01 -18.72
CA TRP A 361 18.06 -6.44 -18.40
C TRP A 361 17.57 -7.30 -19.56
N GLU A 362 17.90 -8.59 -19.47
CA GLU A 362 17.39 -9.68 -20.29
C GLU A 362 17.09 -10.89 -19.41
N MET A 363 15.81 -11.26 -19.33
CA MET A 363 15.27 -12.31 -18.45
C MET A 363 14.59 -13.39 -19.28
N SER A 364 15.07 -14.63 -19.21
CA SER A 364 14.39 -15.77 -19.83
C SER A 364 13.07 -16.13 -19.11
N PRO A 365 12.18 -16.92 -19.73
CA PRO A 365 10.98 -17.46 -19.04
C PRO A 365 11.28 -18.27 -17.78
N TRP A 366 12.50 -18.78 -17.63
CA TRP A 366 13.13 -19.28 -16.41
C TRP A 366 14.64 -19.44 -16.63
N GLY A 367 15.43 -19.61 -15.57
CA GLY A 367 16.78 -20.19 -15.60
C GLY A 367 17.92 -19.27 -16.10
N TYR A 368 17.64 -18.05 -16.55
CA TYR A 368 18.67 -17.09 -16.97
C TYR A 368 18.24 -15.64 -16.70
N TRP A 369 19.10 -14.92 -15.98
CA TRP A 369 18.99 -13.50 -15.65
C TRP A 369 20.29 -12.81 -16.08
N TYR A 370 20.20 -11.78 -16.92
CA TYR A 370 21.33 -10.95 -17.29
C TYR A 370 20.98 -9.48 -17.06
N ILE A 371 21.82 -8.76 -16.32
CA ILE A 371 21.62 -7.35 -16.01
C ILE A 371 22.94 -6.60 -16.18
N THR A 372 22.87 -5.44 -16.83
CA THR A 372 23.95 -4.47 -16.90
C THR A 372 23.45 -3.13 -16.39
N ALA A 373 24.25 -2.41 -15.61
CA ALA A 373 23.93 -1.04 -15.25
C ALA A 373 25.16 -0.13 -15.30
N GLU A 374 24.92 1.15 -15.54
CA GLU A 374 25.95 2.18 -15.64
C GLU A 374 25.45 3.47 -14.98
N ASN A 375 26.33 4.13 -14.23
CA ASN A 375 26.14 5.50 -13.73
C ASN A 375 27.31 6.36 -14.24
N GLU A 376 27.44 7.61 -13.78
CA GLU A 376 28.49 8.52 -14.28
C GLU A 376 29.93 7.98 -14.09
N THR A 377 30.15 7.20 -13.02
CA THR A 377 31.48 6.82 -12.52
C THR A 377 31.78 5.32 -12.51
N HIS A 378 30.75 4.47 -12.66
CA HIS A 378 30.85 3.02 -12.52
C HIS A 378 30.02 2.26 -13.56
N MET A 379 30.40 1.01 -13.81
CA MET A 379 29.62 0.02 -14.56
C MET A 379 29.54 -1.29 -13.77
N VAL A 380 28.41 -1.99 -13.83
CA VAL A 380 28.20 -3.32 -13.27
C VAL A 380 27.59 -4.26 -14.31
N GLU A 381 28.04 -5.52 -14.29
CA GLU A 381 27.52 -6.61 -15.11
C GLU A 381 27.30 -7.81 -14.19
N LEU A 382 26.12 -8.41 -14.27
CA LEU A 382 25.80 -9.63 -13.54
C LEU A 382 24.99 -10.59 -14.39
N GLU A 383 25.39 -11.85 -14.32
CA GLU A 383 24.89 -12.97 -15.11
C GLU A 383 24.59 -14.11 -14.14
N ALA A 384 23.32 -14.48 -14.01
CA ALA A 384 22.89 -15.59 -13.15
C ALA A 384 22.15 -16.66 -13.96
N ARG A 385 22.41 -17.92 -13.60
CA ARG A 385 21.80 -19.12 -14.18
C ARG A 385 21.31 -20.05 -13.07
N THR A 386 20.22 -20.76 -13.32
CA THR A 386 19.96 -22.00 -12.58
C THR A 386 19.42 -23.07 -13.52
N ASN A 387 19.80 -24.32 -13.24
CA ASN A 387 19.23 -25.50 -13.88
C ASN A 387 18.07 -26.09 -13.05
N GLU A 388 17.85 -25.60 -11.83
CA GLU A 388 16.82 -26.12 -10.94
C GLU A 388 15.42 -25.83 -11.46
N ALA A 389 14.46 -26.65 -11.02
CA ALA A 389 13.06 -26.45 -11.35
C ALA A 389 12.52 -25.12 -10.79
N GLY A 390 13.00 -24.67 -9.64
CA GLY A 390 12.52 -23.47 -8.95
C GLY A 390 11.10 -23.64 -8.40
N THR A 391 10.90 -23.23 -7.14
CA THR A 391 9.69 -23.55 -6.40
C THR A 391 8.64 -22.44 -6.56
N PRO A 392 7.36 -22.77 -6.88
CA PRO A 392 6.30 -21.77 -6.96
C PRO A 392 5.95 -21.21 -5.58
N LEU A 393 6.11 -19.89 -5.39
CA LEU A 393 5.82 -19.19 -4.12
C LEU A 393 4.58 -18.30 -4.24
N ARG A 394 3.95 -18.00 -3.10
CA ARG A 394 2.77 -17.12 -3.04
C ARG A 394 3.16 -15.67 -2.82
N ALA A 395 2.61 -14.75 -3.62
CA ALA A 395 2.77 -13.31 -3.45
C ALA A 395 1.38 -12.62 -3.40
N PRO A 396 1.18 -11.55 -2.60
CA PRO A 396 -0.06 -10.77 -2.60
C PRO A 396 -0.33 -10.07 -3.94
N THR A 397 -1.34 -10.53 -4.66
CA THR A 397 -1.76 -9.97 -5.96
C THR A 397 -2.99 -9.07 -5.83
N THR A 398 -3.10 -8.08 -6.72
CA THR A 398 -4.27 -7.19 -6.77
C THR A 398 -5.58 -7.90 -7.13
N GLU A 399 -5.52 -9.09 -7.77
CA GLU A 399 -6.67 -9.81 -8.33
C GLU A 399 -7.14 -11.00 -7.46
N VAL A 400 -6.21 -11.77 -6.87
CA VAL A 400 -6.52 -13.02 -6.15
C VAL A 400 -5.89 -13.12 -4.75
N GLY A 401 -5.22 -12.08 -4.26
CA GLY A 401 -4.56 -12.05 -2.95
C GLY A 401 -3.28 -12.90 -2.93
N LEU A 402 -2.92 -13.47 -1.77
CA LEU A 402 -1.76 -14.33 -1.57
C LEU A 402 -1.87 -15.67 -2.34
N ALA A 403 -1.47 -15.65 -3.61
CA ALA A 403 -1.56 -16.77 -4.55
C ALA A 403 -0.22 -17.05 -5.24
N THR A 404 -0.07 -18.25 -5.80
CA THR A 404 1.11 -18.68 -6.56
C THR A 404 1.36 -17.77 -7.76
N ALA A 405 2.34 -16.87 -7.62
CA ALA A 405 2.62 -15.79 -8.57
C ALA A 405 4.13 -15.49 -8.71
N CYS A 406 4.97 -16.25 -8.00
CA CYS A 406 6.42 -16.16 -7.96
C CYS A 406 7.02 -17.55 -8.23
N ARG A 407 8.26 -17.59 -8.73
CA ARG A 407 9.10 -18.79 -8.83
C ARG A 407 10.52 -18.38 -8.46
N ASP A 408 11.07 -19.00 -7.42
CA ASP A 408 12.38 -18.69 -6.81
C ASP A 408 13.23 -19.98 -6.70
N SER A 409 14.54 -19.82 -6.56
CA SER A 409 15.49 -20.90 -6.26
C SER A 409 16.72 -20.31 -5.58
N CYS A 410 17.21 -20.95 -4.53
CA CYS A 410 18.46 -20.54 -3.86
C CYS A 410 19.75 -21.06 -4.53
N TYR A 411 19.63 -21.84 -5.60
CA TYR A 411 20.75 -22.46 -6.32
C TYR A 411 21.05 -21.74 -7.65
N GLY A 412 21.20 -20.42 -7.61
CA GLY A 412 21.71 -19.61 -8.70
C GLY A 412 23.24 -19.62 -8.77
N GLU A 413 23.78 -20.05 -9.90
CA GLU A 413 25.17 -19.81 -10.31
C GLU A 413 25.27 -18.38 -10.87
N LEU A 414 25.99 -17.50 -10.17
CA LEU A 414 26.08 -16.06 -10.41
C LEU A 414 27.53 -15.64 -10.68
N LYS A 415 27.71 -14.79 -11.68
CA LYS A 415 28.91 -13.99 -11.91
C LYS A 415 28.58 -12.52 -11.67
N LEU A 416 29.42 -11.80 -10.91
CA LEU A 416 29.29 -10.36 -10.65
C LEU A 416 30.62 -9.66 -10.95
N GLN A 417 30.56 -8.57 -11.72
CA GLN A 417 31.72 -7.73 -12.03
C GLN A 417 31.37 -6.24 -11.96
N ILE A 418 32.29 -5.44 -11.41
CA ILE A 418 32.19 -3.98 -11.29
C ILE A 418 33.47 -3.33 -11.82
N TRP A 419 33.32 -2.26 -12.61
CA TRP A 419 34.42 -1.44 -13.13
C TRP A 419 34.23 0.04 -12.81
N GLU A 420 35.34 0.77 -12.73
CA GLU A 420 35.37 2.22 -12.95
C GLU A 420 34.92 2.51 -14.39
N ARG A 421 34.13 3.57 -14.61
CA ARG A 421 33.69 4.01 -15.95
C ARG A 421 34.60 5.12 -16.45
N LEU A 422 35.17 4.97 -17.64
CA LEU A 422 36.01 6.00 -18.26
C LEU A 422 35.16 7.09 -18.95
N TYR A 423 35.78 8.24 -19.23
CA TYR A 423 35.10 9.39 -19.83
C TYR A 423 34.52 9.10 -21.23
N ASP A 424 35.15 8.19 -21.98
CA ASP A 424 34.65 7.69 -23.27
C ASP A 424 33.50 6.67 -23.15
N GLY A 425 33.10 6.32 -21.92
CA GLY A 425 32.08 5.33 -21.63
C GLY A 425 32.56 3.88 -21.62
N SER A 426 33.86 3.63 -21.75
CA SER A 426 34.43 2.28 -21.69
C SER A 426 34.68 1.79 -20.26
N LYS A 427 34.84 0.46 -20.11
CA LYS A 427 35.20 -0.18 -18.84
C LYS A 427 36.66 0.10 -18.50
N GLY A 428 36.88 0.81 -17.39
CA GLY A 428 38.20 1.07 -16.82
C GLY A 428 38.69 -0.05 -15.91
N LYS A 429 39.29 0.32 -14.78
CA LYS A 429 39.84 -0.62 -13.81
C LYS A 429 38.74 -1.47 -13.17
N VAL A 430 39.01 -2.77 -12.99
CA VAL A 430 38.15 -3.69 -12.22
C VAL A 430 38.20 -3.31 -10.74
N ILE A 431 37.02 -3.18 -10.13
CA ILE A 431 36.83 -2.93 -8.69
C ILE A 431 36.56 -4.25 -7.96
N LEU A 432 35.70 -5.09 -8.56
CA LEU A 432 35.30 -6.39 -8.04
C LEU A 432 35.04 -7.33 -9.21
N GLU A 433 35.57 -8.55 -9.14
CA GLU A 433 35.10 -9.69 -9.93
C GLU A 433 34.97 -10.88 -8.99
N THR A 434 33.78 -11.48 -8.93
CA THR A 434 33.44 -12.53 -7.97
C THR A 434 32.34 -13.44 -8.52
N LYS A 435 32.16 -14.60 -7.90
CA LYS A 435 31.15 -15.60 -8.27
C LYS A 435 30.44 -16.14 -7.04
N SER A 436 29.25 -16.68 -7.24
CA SER A 436 28.51 -17.41 -6.23
C SER A 436 27.82 -18.62 -6.85
N SER A 437 27.69 -19.69 -6.08
CA SER A 437 26.86 -20.86 -6.40
C SER A 437 25.58 -20.90 -5.54
N MET A 438 25.23 -19.77 -4.89
CA MET A 438 24.15 -19.61 -3.90
C MET A 438 23.40 -18.28 -4.07
N ALA A 439 23.30 -17.75 -5.29
CA ALA A 439 22.40 -16.62 -5.55
C ALA A 439 20.94 -17.08 -5.47
N ALA A 440 20.09 -16.32 -4.78
CA ALA A 440 18.64 -16.49 -4.90
C ALA A 440 18.19 -15.79 -6.19
N VAL A 441 17.37 -16.46 -6.99
CA VAL A 441 17.00 -16.05 -8.36
C VAL A 441 15.51 -16.23 -8.61
N GLU A 442 14.79 -15.10 -8.67
CA GLU A 442 13.34 -15.04 -8.74
C GLU A 442 12.84 -14.41 -10.05
N ILE A 443 11.70 -14.93 -10.52
CA ILE A 443 10.77 -14.20 -11.40
C ILE A 443 9.35 -14.29 -10.88
N GLY A 444 8.54 -13.27 -11.16
CA GLY A 444 7.12 -13.27 -10.78
C GLY A 444 6.21 -12.45 -11.69
N GLY A 445 4.91 -12.55 -11.39
CA GLY A 445 3.82 -12.00 -12.21
C GLY A 445 3.80 -12.64 -13.61
N GLY A 446 3.42 -11.87 -14.63
CA GLY A 446 3.52 -12.35 -16.01
C GLY A 446 2.61 -11.66 -17.04
N PRO A 447 2.35 -12.31 -18.18
CA PRO A 447 2.82 -13.65 -18.55
C PRO A 447 4.32 -13.74 -18.91
N TRP A 448 4.83 -14.98 -18.91
CA TRP A 448 6.22 -15.34 -19.23
C TRP A 448 6.30 -16.20 -20.50
N PHE A 449 5.75 -15.71 -21.61
CA PHE A 449 5.73 -16.44 -22.91
C PHE A 449 7.06 -16.41 -23.69
N GLY A 450 8.05 -15.64 -23.23
CA GLY A 450 9.31 -15.43 -23.92
C GLY A 450 10.21 -14.48 -23.14
N THR A 451 11.44 -14.29 -23.63
CA THR A 451 12.46 -13.44 -23.01
C THR A 451 11.96 -12.00 -22.83
N TRP A 452 12.01 -11.49 -21.61
CA TRP A 452 11.71 -10.10 -21.29
C TRP A 452 13.00 -9.29 -21.27
N LYS A 453 13.15 -8.39 -22.24
CA LYS A 453 14.17 -7.34 -22.22
C LYS A 453 13.56 -6.02 -21.76
N GLY A 454 14.33 -5.19 -21.08
CA GLY A 454 13.89 -3.87 -20.66
C GLY A 454 15.04 -2.97 -20.20
N ASP A 455 14.73 -1.69 -20.06
CA ASP A 455 15.64 -0.64 -19.62
C ASP A 455 14.92 0.43 -18.81
N THR A 456 15.68 1.21 -18.03
CA THR A 456 15.21 2.40 -17.31
C THR A 456 15.52 3.72 -18.02
N SER A 457 16.06 3.70 -19.26
CA SER A 457 16.40 4.94 -19.99
C SER A 457 15.16 5.72 -20.44
N ASN A 458 14.04 5.01 -20.60
CA ASN A 458 12.73 5.58 -20.91
C ASN A 458 11.97 6.11 -19.67
N THR A 459 12.60 6.18 -18.49
CA THR A 459 12.02 6.89 -17.33
C THR A 459 11.82 8.36 -17.68
N PRO A 460 10.61 8.95 -17.50
CA PRO A 460 10.36 10.34 -17.90
C PRO A 460 11.32 11.30 -17.22
N GLU A 461 11.95 12.21 -18.00
CA GLU A 461 13.00 13.10 -17.47
C GLU A 461 12.49 13.99 -16.31
N LEU A 462 11.20 14.36 -16.31
CA LEU A 462 10.54 15.04 -15.19
C LEU A 462 10.48 14.18 -13.92
N LEU A 463 10.26 12.87 -14.04
CA LEU A 463 10.28 11.93 -12.91
C LEU A 463 11.73 11.80 -12.39
N LYS A 464 12.68 11.62 -13.30
CA LYS A 464 14.12 11.51 -13.01
C LYS A 464 14.66 12.76 -12.29
N GLN A 465 14.33 13.96 -12.76
CA GLN A 465 14.69 15.23 -12.10
C GLN A 465 14.00 15.38 -10.73
N ALA A 466 12.72 14.99 -10.60
CA ALA A 466 12.04 15.00 -9.32
C ALA A 466 12.67 14.02 -8.31
N LEU A 467 13.04 12.82 -8.76
CA LEU A 467 13.74 11.79 -7.97
C LEU A 467 15.12 12.27 -7.47
N GLN A 468 15.82 13.10 -8.25
CA GLN A 468 17.11 13.68 -7.89
C GLN A 468 17.04 14.78 -6.81
N VAL A 469 15.87 15.37 -6.52
CA VAL A 469 15.76 16.43 -5.50
C VAL A 469 16.00 15.85 -4.10
N PRO A 470 17.03 16.31 -3.35
CA PRO A 470 17.35 15.78 -2.03
C PRO A 470 16.41 16.36 -0.95
N LEU A 471 15.17 15.88 -0.93
CA LEU A 471 14.21 16.16 0.14
C LEU A 471 14.57 15.37 1.40
N ASP A 472 15.51 15.88 2.19
CA ASP A 472 15.85 15.34 3.52
C ASP A 472 14.75 15.67 4.55
N LEU A 473 13.63 14.95 4.42
CA LEU A 473 12.45 15.06 5.27
C LEU A 473 12.77 14.77 6.75
N GLU A 474 13.76 13.93 7.04
CA GLU A 474 14.25 13.69 8.40
C GLU A 474 14.89 14.95 8.98
N SER A 475 15.76 15.64 8.23
CA SER A 475 16.33 16.93 8.68
C SER A 475 15.25 18.00 8.89
N ALA A 476 14.18 17.98 8.10
CA ALA A 476 13.05 18.90 8.25
C ALA A 476 12.21 18.63 9.50
N LEU A 477 12.16 17.38 9.99
CA LEU A 477 11.60 17.05 11.32
C LEU A 477 12.60 17.40 12.44
N VAL A 478 13.86 16.98 12.33
CA VAL A 478 14.89 17.15 13.39
C VAL A 478 15.21 18.64 13.64
N MET A 479 15.16 19.49 12.62
CA MET A 479 15.33 20.95 12.77
C MET A 479 14.20 21.62 13.57
N MET A 480 13.05 20.95 13.76
CA MET A 480 12.00 21.37 14.71
C MET A 480 12.18 20.82 16.13
N CYS A 481 13.18 19.97 16.38
CA CYS A 481 13.39 19.28 17.67
C CYS A 481 14.60 19.77 18.48
N HIS A 482 15.49 20.60 17.92
CA HIS A 482 16.67 21.12 18.63
C HIS A 482 16.62 22.63 18.92
N THR A 483 15.71 23.04 19.80
CA THR A 483 15.75 24.34 20.51
C THR A 483 15.56 24.15 22.02
N GLY A 484 16.36 23.26 22.63
CA GLY A 484 16.28 22.96 24.05
C GLY A 484 17.59 22.46 24.64
N ARG A 485 18.34 23.39 25.28
CA ARG A 485 19.58 23.18 26.07
C ARG A 485 20.73 22.47 25.34
N ASP A 486 21.78 23.25 25.07
CA ASP A 486 22.97 23.08 25.92
C ASP A 486 23.70 24.40 26.16
N ASN A 487 24.37 24.54 27.30
CA ASN A 487 24.96 25.81 27.76
C ASN A 487 26.50 25.72 27.82
N SER A 488 27.19 26.29 26.82
CA SER A 488 28.58 26.73 27.02
C SER A 488 28.89 27.98 26.20
N TRP A 489 29.17 29.08 26.89
CA TRP A 489 29.45 30.38 26.26
C TRP A 489 30.95 30.55 26.03
N LYS A 490 31.37 30.74 24.78
CA LYS A 490 32.64 31.41 24.49
C LYS A 490 32.42 32.92 24.51
N LYS A 491 33.22 33.59 25.33
CA LYS A 491 33.17 35.02 25.62
C LYS A 491 33.51 35.85 24.37
N LEU A 492 32.65 36.80 24.02
CA LEU A 492 32.95 37.96 23.17
C LEU A 492 32.27 39.16 23.83
N GLU A 493 33.01 40.25 24.02
CA GLU A 493 32.60 41.44 24.76
C GLU A 493 32.53 42.66 23.84
N ASN A 494 31.82 43.70 24.32
CA ASN A 494 31.72 45.06 23.79
C ASN A 494 30.89 45.24 22.51
N ILE A 495 29.78 45.97 22.64
CA ILE A 495 29.69 47.40 22.30
C ILE A 495 28.45 48.00 23.01
N ASP A 496 28.53 49.23 23.49
CA ASP A 496 27.49 49.91 24.29
C ASP A 496 26.33 50.50 23.45
N GLU A 497 25.20 50.76 24.13
CA GLU A 497 24.09 51.59 23.64
C GLU A 497 24.29 53.08 23.99
N GLU A 498 23.78 54.01 23.17
CA GLU A 498 23.47 55.42 23.53
C GLU A 498 22.62 56.06 22.40
N GLY A 499 21.63 56.92 22.71
CA GLY A 499 20.81 57.64 21.69
C GLY A 499 19.28 57.54 21.86
N PRO A 500 18.52 58.66 22.01
CA PRO A 500 17.15 58.64 22.56
C PRO A 500 15.96 58.72 21.56
N ALA A 501 14.75 58.51 22.09
CA ALA A 501 13.48 58.37 21.35
C ALA A 501 12.53 59.60 21.41
N ALA A 502 11.48 59.60 20.58
CA ALA A 502 10.36 60.54 20.64
C ALA A 502 8.98 59.89 20.35
N VAL A 503 8.04 60.12 21.29
CA VAL A 503 6.58 59.87 21.34
C VAL A 503 5.83 60.03 19.99
N ALA A 504 4.70 59.37 19.69
CA ALA A 504 3.65 58.71 20.50
C ALA A 504 3.00 57.53 19.70
N ARG A 505 2.03 56.72 20.17
CA ARG A 505 0.91 56.95 21.12
C ARG A 505 0.33 55.60 21.61
N GLU A 506 -0.04 55.48 22.89
CA GLU A 506 -0.53 54.22 23.49
C GLU A 506 -1.93 53.78 23.03
N VAL A 507 -2.13 52.45 22.96
CA VAL A 507 -3.41 51.77 23.20
C VAL A 507 -3.14 50.59 24.13
N LYS A 508 -3.80 50.51 25.28
CA LYS A 508 -3.61 49.42 26.26
C LYS A 508 -4.32 48.14 25.81
N THR A 509 -3.57 47.16 25.34
CA THR A 509 -4.01 45.76 25.26
C THR A 509 -3.87 45.08 26.62
N ALA A 510 -4.74 44.10 26.90
CA ALA A 510 -4.65 43.28 28.11
C ALA A 510 -3.44 42.32 28.04
N LEU A 511 -3.01 41.80 29.20
CA LEU A 511 -1.92 40.83 29.25
C LEU A 511 -2.23 39.60 28.37
N PRO A 512 -1.23 39.05 27.66
CA PRO A 512 -1.35 37.73 27.06
C PRO A 512 -1.53 36.68 28.18
N PRO A 513 -2.33 35.62 27.96
CA PRO A 513 -2.44 34.53 28.93
C PRO A 513 -1.11 33.79 29.06
N GLU A 514 -0.86 33.22 30.25
CA GLU A 514 0.37 32.49 30.57
C GLU A 514 0.59 31.31 29.62
N THR A 515 1.83 31.13 29.18
CA THR A 515 2.22 30.11 28.20
C THR A 515 2.36 28.74 28.88
N PRO A 516 1.63 27.70 28.44
CA PRO A 516 1.79 26.35 29.00
C PRO A 516 3.20 25.81 28.74
N THR A 517 3.81 25.20 29.76
CA THR A 517 5.19 24.70 29.71
C THR A 517 5.36 23.34 29.01
N GLU A 518 4.28 22.72 28.51
CA GLU A 518 4.33 21.43 27.83
C GLU A 518 3.72 21.48 26.41
N THR A 519 4.53 21.09 25.42
CA THR A 519 4.20 21.19 23.99
C THR A 519 3.06 20.27 23.54
N MET A 520 2.83 19.16 24.24
CA MET A 520 1.76 18.21 23.92
C MET A 520 0.36 18.76 24.21
N GLU A 521 0.20 19.64 25.22
CA GLU A 521 -1.12 20.21 25.53
C GLU A 521 -1.56 21.24 24.48
N PHE A 522 -0.61 21.99 23.91
CA PHE A 522 -0.86 22.99 22.86
C PHE A 522 -1.44 22.35 21.58
N LEU A 523 -0.91 21.19 21.17
CA LEU A 523 -1.35 20.46 19.99
C LEU A 523 -2.70 19.73 20.18
N GLY A 524 -3.12 19.47 21.42
CA GLY A 524 -4.37 18.79 21.74
C GLY A 524 -5.64 19.65 21.61
N ARG A 525 -5.52 20.98 21.62
CA ARG A 525 -6.68 21.88 21.68
C ARG A 525 -7.39 22.04 20.33
N SER A 526 -8.70 21.82 20.32
CA SER A 526 -9.53 21.91 19.12
C SER A 526 -9.86 23.37 18.76
N TRP A 527 -9.08 23.95 17.84
CA TRP A 527 -9.27 25.31 17.32
C TRP A 527 -10.58 25.50 16.53
N SER A 528 -11.70 25.70 17.23
CA SER A 528 -12.83 26.47 16.71
C SER A 528 -13.65 27.11 17.84
N ILE A 529 -13.39 28.39 18.10
CA ILE A 529 -14.29 29.25 18.90
C ILE A 529 -15.72 29.17 18.35
N SER A 530 -16.71 29.20 19.23
CA SER A 530 -18.11 29.20 18.84
C SER A 530 -18.47 30.51 18.16
N ALA A 531 -19.30 30.45 17.11
CA ALA A 531 -19.88 31.64 16.51
C ALA A 531 -20.70 32.46 17.52
N VAL A 532 -21.22 31.81 18.59
CA VAL A 532 -21.93 32.47 19.70
C VAL A 532 -20.99 33.32 20.56
N GLU A 533 -19.72 32.94 20.68
CA GLU A 533 -18.72 33.69 21.46
C GLU A 533 -18.18 34.87 20.67
N LEU A 534 -17.98 34.72 19.35
CA LEU A 534 -17.71 35.84 18.45
C LEU A 534 -18.86 36.87 18.48
N THR A 535 -20.12 36.44 18.41
CA THR A 535 -21.27 37.35 18.59
C THR A 535 -21.23 38.04 19.96
N ARG A 536 -20.92 37.32 21.04
CA ARG A 536 -20.86 37.91 22.40
C ARG A 536 -19.71 38.91 22.55
N ALA A 537 -18.60 38.74 21.83
CA ALA A 537 -17.51 39.73 21.79
C ALA A 537 -17.89 40.99 20.98
N PHE A 538 -18.60 40.85 19.85
CA PHE A 538 -18.96 41.98 19.00
C PHE A 538 -20.10 42.87 19.55
N PHE A 539 -20.96 42.37 20.44
CA PHE A 539 -22.10 43.13 20.97
C PHE A 539 -21.83 43.94 22.25
N ASN A 540 -20.63 43.88 22.84
CA ASN A 540 -20.30 44.63 24.06
C ASN A 540 -19.95 46.13 23.85
N ASN A 541 -20.00 46.64 22.61
CA ASN A 541 -19.74 48.05 22.27
C ASN A 541 -21.03 48.84 21.96
N SER A 542 -22.09 48.64 22.74
CA SER A 542 -23.26 49.52 22.78
C SER A 542 -23.70 49.72 24.23
N THR A 543 -23.85 50.98 24.63
CA THR A 543 -24.15 51.40 26.00
C THR A 543 -25.66 51.46 26.28
N ALA A 544 -25.98 51.45 27.58
CA ALA A 544 -27.27 51.82 28.20
C ALA A 544 -28.39 50.76 28.30
N ASP A 545 -28.69 50.43 29.55
CA ASP A 545 -30.00 50.45 30.21
C ASP A 545 -31.16 49.48 29.88
N THR A 546 -31.56 48.80 30.97
CA THR A 546 -32.91 48.32 31.34
C THR A 546 -33.52 47.06 30.68
N ASN A 547 -34.18 46.30 31.56
CA ASN A 547 -35.13 45.20 31.35
C ASN A 547 -34.61 43.93 30.63
N SER A 548 -34.51 42.76 31.27
CA SER A 548 -35.52 42.00 32.05
C SER A 548 -36.66 41.41 31.23
N PHE A 549 -36.40 40.29 30.53
CA PHE A 549 -37.20 39.05 30.73
C PHE A 549 -36.47 37.79 30.20
N LEU A 550 -36.86 36.61 30.69
CA LEU A 550 -36.56 35.27 30.17
C LEU A 550 -35.08 34.82 30.05
N LEU A 551 -34.45 34.43 31.17
CA LEU A 551 -33.62 33.20 31.16
C LEU A 551 -33.54 32.47 32.52
N SER A 552 -34.66 32.34 33.24
CA SER A 552 -34.80 31.30 34.27
C SER A 552 -34.97 29.93 33.62
N THR A 553 -34.60 28.84 34.33
CA THR A 553 -34.50 27.43 33.83
C THR A 553 -33.40 27.25 32.77
N ILE A 554 -32.42 26.34 32.88
CA ILE A 554 -32.30 25.07 33.64
C ILE A 554 -30.86 24.89 34.18
N VAL A 555 -30.67 24.88 35.50
CA VAL A 555 -29.55 24.24 36.23
C VAL A 555 -30.11 23.73 37.57
N ASN A 556 -29.52 22.66 38.12
CA ASN A 556 -29.88 21.84 39.31
C ASN A 556 -30.58 20.53 38.91
N THR A 557 -29.86 19.39 38.88
CA THR A 557 -29.43 18.52 40.00
C THR A 557 -30.58 17.77 40.67
N ASN A 558 -30.45 16.46 40.79
CA ASN A 558 -30.25 15.78 42.09
C ASN A 558 -29.83 14.32 41.88
N LYS A 559 -29.30 13.71 42.95
CA LYS A 559 -28.95 12.30 43.10
C LYS A 559 -29.45 11.89 44.48
N GLU A 560 -30.17 10.79 44.60
CA GLU A 560 -30.54 10.20 45.88
C GLU A 560 -30.78 8.69 45.70
N ASP A 561 -30.53 7.93 46.75
CA ASP A 561 -30.44 6.46 46.75
C ASP A 561 -31.62 5.86 47.58
N ARG A 562 -31.96 4.57 47.38
CA ARG A 562 -32.82 3.78 48.28
C ARG A 562 -32.71 2.27 48.02
N GLU A 563 -33.09 1.48 49.01
CA GLU A 563 -32.72 0.07 49.19
C GLU A 563 -33.86 -0.93 48.89
N ASP A 564 -33.45 -2.15 48.58
CA ASP A 564 -34.01 -3.49 48.83
C ASP A 564 -35.51 -3.82 48.67
N GLU A 565 -35.78 -4.86 47.86
CA GLU A 565 -36.42 -6.10 48.35
C GLU A 565 -36.05 -7.30 47.44
N GLU A 566 -36.03 -8.53 47.97
CA GLU A 566 -35.70 -9.75 47.22
C GLU A 566 -36.97 -10.47 46.69
N ASP A 567 -36.90 -11.04 45.48
CA ASP A 567 -37.52 -12.34 45.19
C ASP A 567 -36.74 -13.08 44.08
N SER A 568 -36.92 -14.40 43.98
CA SER A 568 -36.03 -15.32 43.28
C SER A 568 -36.76 -16.21 42.26
N THR A 569 -36.32 -16.20 41.00
CA THR A 569 -36.16 -17.42 40.15
C THR A 569 -35.62 -17.16 38.72
N SER A 570 -34.45 -17.74 38.45
CA SER A 570 -34.05 -18.34 37.14
C SER A 570 -33.73 -17.47 35.90
N MET A 571 -33.01 -18.13 34.97
CA MET A 571 -32.75 -17.81 33.54
C MET A 571 -31.97 -16.54 33.16
N ALA A 572 -30.73 -16.76 32.71
CA ALA A 572 -29.89 -15.75 32.05
C ALA A 572 -30.20 -15.62 30.55
N SER A 573 -30.94 -14.57 30.15
CA SER A 573 -31.03 -14.12 28.74
C SER A 573 -31.40 -12.63 28.54
N SER A 574 -31.58 -11.84 29.60
CA SER A 574 -32.35 -10.58 29.53
C SER A 574 -31.51 -9.27 29.43
N ARG A 575 -30.17 -9.33 29.40
CA ARG A 575 -29.33 -8.11 29.45
C ARG A 575 -29.38 -7.26 28.16
N ASP A 576 -29.38 -7.87 26.98
CA ASP A 576 -29.37 -7.12 25.71
C ASP A 576 -30.69 -6.37 25.43
N LEU A 577 -31.81 -6.94 25.89
CA LEU A 577 -33.15 -6.37 25.67
C LEU A 577 -33.36 -5.04 26.43
N HIS A 578 -32.70 -4.86 27.57
CA HIS A 578 -32.75 -3.60 28.33
C HIS A 578 -31.91 -2.49 27.69
N LEU A 579 -30.73 -2.83 27.12
CA LEU A 579 -29.94 -1.87 26.35
C LEU A 579 -30.74 -1.36 25.14
N TYR A 580 -31.37 -2.27 24.40
CA TYR A 580 -32.23 -1.97 23.25
C TYR A 580 -33.41 -1.05 23.61
N LYS A 581 -34.14 -1.33 24.70
CA LYS A 581 -35.27 -0.49 25.15
C LYS A 581 -34.87 0.94 25.53
N SER A 582 -33.66 1.16 26.09
CA SER A 582 -33.21 2.51 26.46
C SER A 582 -32.96 3.41 25.24
N MET A 583 -32.40 2.87 24.16
CA MET A 583 -32.05 3.64 22.96
C MET A 583 -33.28 4.09 22.14
N ILE A 584 -34.40 3.38 22.24
CA ILE A 584 -35.63 3.67 21.48
C ILE A 584 -36.41 4.86 22.07
N ARG A 585 -36.21 5.19 23.37
CA ARG A 585 -37.06 6.15 24.07
C ARG A 585 -36.65 7.62 23.89
N GLY A 586 -36.93 8.16 22.70
CA GLY A 586 -37.14 9.60 22.47
C GLY A 586 -35.92 10.43 22.09
N ARG A 587 -35.81 10.80 20.80
CA ARG A 587 -34.95 11.90 20.32
C ARG A 587 -35.80 12.94 19.60
N THR A 588 -35.97 14.12 20.19
CA THR A 588 -36.90 15.16 19.73
C THR A 588 -36.44 15.87 18.44
N MET A 589 -37.41 16.30 17.62
CA MET A 589 -37.23 16.96 16.32
C MET A 589 -36.16 18.07 16.32
N GLY A 590 -36.08 18.87 17.40
CA GLY A 590 -35.12 19.97 17.52
C GLY A 590 -33.64 19.53 17.42
N ARG A 591 -33.28 18.34 17.96
CA ARG A 591 -31.92 17.80 17.76
C ARG A 591 -31.69 17.40 16.29
N ARG A 592 -32.64 16.73 15.64
CA ARG A 592 -32.50 16.27 14.25
C ARG A 592 -32.26 17.42 13.27
N LEU A 593 -32.91 18.58 13.49
CA LEU A 593 -32.67 19.81 12.71
C LEU A 593 -31.30 20.44 13.03
N LYS A 594 -30.87 20.44 14.30
CA LYS A 594 -29.52 20.87 14.70
C LYS A 594 -28.44 20.00 14.03
N ASP A 595 -28.58 18.68 14.08
CA ASP A 595 -27.65 17.72 13.46
C ASP A 595 -27.52 17.93 11.93
N GLN A 596 -28.63 18.26 11.24
CA GLN A 596 -28.59 18.58 9.81
C GLN A 596 -27.91 19.92 9.52
N LYS A 597 -28.14 20.94 10.36
CA LYS A 597 -27.48 22.26 10.26
C LYS A 597 -25.97 22.13 10.53
N GLU A 598 -25.57 21.30 11.48
CA GLU A 598 -24.18 21.02 11.80
C GLU A 598 -23.50 20.14 10.72
N LYS A 599 -24.20 19.16 10.12
CA LYS A 599 -23.69 18.44 8.95
C LYS A 599 -23.38 19.38 7.78
N LYS A 600 -24.34 20.23 7.38
CA LYS A 600 -24.11 21.23 6.30
C LYS A 600 -22.95 22.18 6.62
N LYS A 601 -22.85 22.65 7.87
CA LYS A 601 -21.74 23.49 8.34
C LYS A 601 -20.38 22.77 8.21
N GLN A 602 -20.33 21.46 8.45
CA GLN A 602 -19.10 20.66 8.35
C GLN A 602 -18.73 20.30 6.90
N GLU A 603 -19.73 20.07 6.03
CA GLU A 603 -19.53 19.90 4.58
C GLU A 603 -18.92 21.18 3.97
N THR A 604 -19.48 22.37 4.28
CA THR A 604 -18.90 23.66 3.86
C THR A 604 -17.50 23.89 4.42
N ARG A 605 -17.23 23.52 5.68
CA ARG A 605 -15.88 23.63 6.27
C ARG A 605 -14.84 22.80 5.53
N THR A 606 -15.17 21.56 5.18
CA THR A 606 -14.24 20.67 4.45
C THR A 606 -13.96 21.23 3.06
N ARG A 607 -15.00 21.59 2.31
CA ARG A 607 -14.83 22.18 0.97
C ARG A 607 -14.03 23.49 0.99
N ASN A 608 -14.26 24.36 1.99
CA ASN A 608 -13.50 25.60 2.11
C ASN A 608 -12.01 25.34 2.45
N ALA A 609 -11.70 24.27 3.20
CA ALA A 609 -10.32 23.87 3.46
C ALA A 609 -9.64 23.26 2.22
N GLU A 610 -10.35 22.47 1.42
CA GLU A 610 -9.87 21.95 0.13
C GLU A 610 -9.57 23.10 -0.86
N ILE A 611 -10.47 24.09 -0.95
CA ILE A 611 -10.26 25.32 -1.73
C ILE A 611 -9.03 26.08 -1.22
N HIS A 612 -8.90 26.30 0.10
CA HIS A 612 -7.74 26.99 0.68
C HIS A 612 -6.43 26.26 0.40
N ALA A 613 -6.41 24.92 0.49
CA ALA A 613 -5.24 24.11 0.19
C ALA A 613 -4.81 24.23 -1.28
N ALA A 614 -5.74 24.11 -2.21
CA ALA A 614 -5.46 24.25 -3.64
C ALA A 614 -4.93 25.65 -4.01
N VAL A 615 -5.55 26.71 -3.47
CA VAL A 615 -5.10 28.10 -3.64
C VAL A 615 -3.70 28.32 -3.05
N SER A 616 -3.39 27.69 -1.91
CA SER A 616 -2.06 27.79 -1.30
C SER A 616 -0.98 27.12 -2.15
N VAL A 617 -1.27 25.94 -2.73
CA VAL A 617 -0.37 25.24 -3.66
C VAL A 617 -0.16 26.05 -4.94
N ALA A 618 -1.22 26.64 -5.51
CA ALA A 618 -1.11 27.52 -6.67
C ALA A 618 -0.23 28.75 -6.40
N GLY A 619 -0.33 29.34 -5.20
CA GLY A 619 0.57 30.43 -4.76
C GLY A 619 2.03 30.01 -4.71
N VAL A 620 2.36 28.87 -4.08
CA VAL A 620 3.72 28.33 -4.03
C VAL A 620 4.28 28.05 -5.42
N ALA A 621 3.51 27.40 -6.30
CA ALA A 621 3.94 27.10 -7.66
C ALA A 621 4.24 28.36 -8.47
N ALA A 622 3.44 29.42 -8.31
CA ALA A 622 3.69 30.72 -8.97
C ALA A 622 4.99 31.40 -8.48
N VAL A 623 5.39 31.22 -7.22
CA VAL A 623 6.67 31.75 -6.70
C VAL A 623 7.86 30.98 -7.25
N VAL A 624 7.77 29.65 -7.32
CA VAL A 624 8.81 28.82 -7.93
C VAL A 624 8.99 29.21 -9.41
N ALA A 625 7.90 29.47 -10.14
CA ALA A 625 7.95 29.99 -11.51
C ALA A 625 8.60 31.38 -11.60
N ALA A 626 8.23 32.33 -10.75
CA ALA A 626 8.79 33.68 -10.74
C ALA A 626 10.30 33.68 -10.38
N THR A 627 10.71 32.88 -9.39
CA THR A 627 12.11 32.74 -8.98
C THR A 627 12.94 32.08 -10.08
N ALA A 628 12.44 31.02 -10.71
CA ALA A 628 13.10 30.38 -11.84
C ALA A 628 13.26 31.33 -13.04
N ALA A 629 12.25 32.14 -13.35
CA ALA A 629 12.33 33.17 -14.39
C ALA A 629 13.36 34.27 -14.05
N THR A 630 13.42 34.72 -12.80
CA THR A 630 14.42 35.71 -12.35
C THR A 630 15.84 35.16 -12.47
N ASN A 631 16.05 33.91 -12.08
CA ASN A 631 17.35 33.23 -12.22
C ASN A 631 17.75 33.03 -13.70
N ALA A 632 16.78 32.78 -14.59
CA ALA A 632 17.03 32.69 -16.03
C ALA A 632 17.43 34.04 -16.65
N ILE A 633 16.85 35.15 -16.18
CA ILE A 633 17.24 36.51 -16.60
C ILE A 633 18.67 36.82 -16.12
N ALA A 634 18.98 36.58 -14.85
CA ALA A 634 20.32 36.79 -14.30
C ALA A 634 21.40 35.93 -14.99
N ALA A 635 21.07 34.69 -15.37
CA ALA A 635 21.97 33.83 -16.15
C ALA A 635 22.26 34.39 -17.56
N ALA A 636 21.26 35.01 -18.20
CA ALA A 636 21.41 35.63 -19.50
C ALA A 636 22.26 36.92 -19.47
N GLU A 637 22.13 37.74 -18.42
CA GLU A 637 22.94 38.96 -18.25
C GLU A 637 24.44 38.67 -18.08
N HIS A 638 24.80 37.50 -17.56
CA HIS A 638 26.20 37.05 -17.41
C HIS A 638 26.75 36.23 -18.60
N ALA A 639 25.99 36.08 -19.69
CA ALA A 639 26.43 35.43 -20.94
C ALA A 639 27.00 34.00 -20.78
N VAL A 640 26.46 33.21 -19.85
CA VAL A 640 26.91 31.84 -19.55
C VAL A 640 26.14 30.81 -20.39
N GLU A 641 26.81 29.73 -20.82
CA GLU A 641 26.19 28.62 -21.57
C GLU A 641 24.97 27.99 -20.84
N SER A 642 24.90 28.13 -19.51
CA SER A 642 23.78 27.72 -18.65
C SER A 642 22.42 28.39 -18.97
N THR A 643 22.38 29.42 -19.83
CA THR A 643 21.16 30.19 -20.13
C THR A 643 20.02 29.32 -20.67
N THR A 644 20.33 28.30 -21.49
CA THR A 644 19.33 27.39 -22.07
C THR A 644 18.62 26.55 -21.01
N VAL A 645 19.37 26.01 -20.04
CA VAL A 645 18.84 25.19 -18.94
C VAL A 645 17.97 26.03 -18.01
N ALA A 646 18.42 27.24 -17.65
CA ALA A 646 17.66 28.13 -16.78
C ALA A 646 16.32 28.56 -17.41
N ALA A 647 16.31 28.87 -18.70
CA ALA A 647 15.08 29.18 -19.45
C ALA A 647 14.11 27.98 -19.55
N ALA A 648 14.64 26.75 -19.68
CA ALA A 648 13.83 25.53 -19.68
C ALA A 648 13.18 25.27 -18.31
N VAL A 649 13.93 25.44 -17.21
CA VAL A 649 13.41 25.32 -15.83
C VAL A 649 12.34 26.37 -15.54
N ALA A 650 12.54 27.63 -15.95
CA ALA A 650 11.53 28.68 -15.84
C ALA A 650 10.25 28.33 -16.60
N SER A 651 10.37 27.79 -17.81
CA SER A 651 9.25 27.36 -18.65
C SER A 651 8.46 26.19 -18.02
N ALA A 652 9.17 25.20 -17.48
CA ALA A 652 8.54 24.07 -16.79
C ALA A 652 7.81 24.50 -15.51
N ALA A 653 8.43 25.36 -14.71
CA ALA A 653 7.82 25.89 -13.50
C ALA A 653 6.56 26.73 -13.80
N ALA A 654 6.57 27.53 -14.88
CA ALA A 654 5.40 28.28 -15.32
C ALA A 654 4.23 27.39 -15.75
N LEU A 655 4.49 26.26 -16.42
CA LEU A 655 3.45 25.26 -16.76
C LEU A 655 2.85 24.63 -15.50
N ILE A 656 3.68 24.26 -14.52
CA ILE A 656 3.23 23.71 -13.23
C ILE A 656 2.36 24.75 -12.49
N ALA A 657 2.79 26.01 -12.42
CA ALA A 657 2.01 27.09 -11.83
C ALA A 657 0.65 27.26 -12.51
N SER A 658 0.61 27.23 -13.85
CA SER A 658 -0.64 27.35 -14.60
C SER A 658 -1.61 26.20 -14.31
N HIS A 659 -1.11 24.96 -14.19
CA HIS A 659 -1.97 23.81 -13.90
C HIS A 659 -2.44 23.77 -12.44
N CYS A 660 -1.61 24.20 -11.47
CA CYS A 660 -2.07 24.37 -10.08
C CYS A 660 -3.14 25.46 -9.95
N ILE A 661 -3.04 26.54 -10.73
CA ILE A 661 -4.08 27.59 -10.84
C ILE A 661 -5.39 27.03 -11.42
N GLU A 662 -5.31 26.20 -12.46
CA GLU A 662 -6.46 25.51 -13.08
C GLU A 662 -7.17 24.58 -12.07
N ILE A 663 -6.42 23.71 -11.39
CA ILE A 663 -6.94 22.80 -10.36
C ILE A 663 -7.63 23.57 -9.22
N ALA A 664 -7.07 24.69 -8.77
CA ALA A 664 -7.71 25.53 -7.76
C ALA A 664 -9.07 26.07 -8.25
N GLY A 665 -9.16 26.45 -9.53
CA GLY A 665 -10.41 26.83 -10.19
C GLY A 665 -11.43 25.69 -10.25
N GLU A 666 -11.03 24.48 -10.65
CA GLU A 666 -11.92 23.30 -10.72
C GLU A 666 -12.51 22.89 -9.36
N ILE A 667 -11.69 22.97 -8.30
CA ILE A 667 -12.12 22.71 -6.91
C ILE A 667 -13.13 23.79 -6.44
N GLY A 668 -13.12 24.96 -7.06
CA GLY A 668 -14.10 26.03 -6.89
C GLY A 668 -13.57 27.27 -6.18
N ALA A 669 -12.27 27.54 -6.25
CA ALA A 669 -11.72 28.83 -5.83
C ALA A 669 -12.19 29.94 -6.79
N GLY A 670 -12.59 31.09 -6.24
CA GLY A 670 -12.92 32.26 -7.04
C GLY A 670 -11.65 32.89 -7.64
N TYR A 671 -11.75 33.44 -8.87
CA TYR A 671 -10.63 34.11 -9.55
C TYR A 671 -9.88 35.09 -8.65
N ASN A 672 -10.60 35.95 -7.91
CA ASN A 672 -9.98 36.91 -6.99
C ASN A 672 -9.17 36.22 -5.87
N GLN A 673 -9.59 35.05 -5.37
CA GLN A 673 -8.84 34.32 -4.34
C GLN A 673 -7.52 33.79 -4.88
N ILE A 674 -7.55 33.24 -6.10
CA ILE A 674 -6.35 32.76 -6.80
C ILE A 674 -5.43 33.94 -7.12
N ALA A 675 -5.97 35.02 -7.70
CA ALA A 675 -5.20 36.20 -8.07
C ALA A 675 -4.55 36.89 -6.86
N THR A 676 -5.27 37.04 -5.74
CA THR A 676 -4.69 37.56 -4.49
C THR A 676 -3.62 36.63 -3.93
N ALA A 677 -3.83 35.32 -3.92
CA ALA A 677 -2.82 34.37 -3.43
C ALA A 677 -1.56 34.36 -4.29
N VAL A 678 -1.70 34.30 -5.63
CA VAL A 678 -0.60 34.36 -6.59
C VAL A 678 0.15 35.68 -6.45
N SER A 679 -0.55 36.82 -6.48
CA SER A 679 0.08 38.15 -6.36
C SER A 679 0.80 38.31 -5.02
N SER A 680 0.17 37.93 -3.90
CA SER A 680 0.79 37.96 -2.57
C SER A 680 2.01 37.05 -2.48
N ALA A 681 1.96 35.88 -3.11
CA ALA A 681 3.06 34.94 -3.12
C ALA A 681 4.23 35.47 -3.96
N THR A 682 3.99 36.02 -5.16
CA THR A 682 5.04 36.59 -6.04
C THR A 682 5.79 37.80 -5.45
N ASN A 683 5.38 38.31 -4.29
CA ASN A 683 6.14 39.30 -3.52
C ASN A 683 7.20 38.69 -2.57
N ALA A 684 7.24 37.35 -2.43
CA ALA A 684 8.32 36.63 -1.76
C ALA A 684 9.67 36.92 -2.45
N ARG A 685 10.69 37.31 -1.68
CA ARG A 685 12.01 37.69 -2.21
C ARG A 685 13.18 36.96 -1.56
N THR A 686 12.93 36.21 -0.48
CA THR A 686 13.93 35.43 0.24
C THR A 686 13.56 33.95 0.22
N ASN A 687 14.56 33.08 0.36
CA ASN A 687 14.34 31.63 0.49
C ASN A 687 13.44 31.31 1.70
N GLY A 688 13.50 32.11 2.78
CA GLY A 688 12.63 31.99 3.95
C GLY A 688 11.15 32.22 3.63
N ASP A 689 10.83 33.19 2.77
CA ASP A 689 9.46 33.45 2.32
C ASP A 689 8.90 32.24 1.55
N VAL A 690 9.70 31.67 0.64
CA VAL A 690 9.34 30.47 -0.13
C VAL A 690 9.09 29.28 0.81
N MET A 691 9.98 29.06 1.77
CA MET A 691 9.82 28.01 2.79
C MET A 691 8.55 28.20 3.64
N ALA A 692 8.25 29.44 4.06
CA ALA A 692 7.05 29.76 4.84
C ALA A 692 5.76 29.52 4.04
N LEU A 693 5.72 29.92 2.76
CA LEU A 693 4.60 29.64 1.86
C LEU A 693 4.42 28.13 1.63
N THR A 694 5.50 27.39 1.43
CA THR A 694 5.46 25.91 1.29
C THR A 694 4.97 25.23 2.57
N ALA A 695 5.43 25.65 3.74
CA ALA A 695 4.96 25.13 5.03
C ALA A 695 3.47 25.44 5.29
N SER A 696 3.00 26.62 4.86
CA SER A 696 1.59 27.01 4.90
C SER A 696 0.73 26.11 3.98
N ALA A 697 1.14 25.91 2.73
CA ALA A 697 0.44 25.04 1.78
C ALA A 697 0.38 23.58 2.26
N ALA A 698 1.49 23.03 2.76
CA ALA A 698 1.53 21.69 3.35
C ALA A 698 0.59 21.55 4.57
N THR A 699 0.46 22.61 5.37
CA THR A 699 -0.44 22.64 6.53
C THR A 699 -1.91 22.75 6.12
N ALA A 700 -2.23 23.52 5.09
CA ALA A 700 -3.58 23.58 4.51
C ALA A 700 -4.01 22.22 3.93
N LEU A 701 -3.11 21.52 3.20
CA LEU A 701 -3.34 20.16 2.69
C LEU A 701 -3.64 19.16 3.81
N ARG A 702 -2.84 19.15 4.88
CA ARG A 702 -3.09 18.32 6.08
C ARG A 702 -4.43 18.66 6.73
N GLY A 703 -4.76 19.93 6.87
CA GLY A 703 -6.03 20.40 7.42
C GLY A 703 -7.25 19.92 6.62
N ALA A 704 -7.19 19.98 5.29
CA ALA A 704 -8.23 19.49 4.39
C ALA A 704 -8.43 17.96 4.54
N ALA A 705 -7.34 17.18 4.52
CA ALA A 705 -7.39 15.72 4.69
C ALA A 705 -8.01 15.30 6.03
N ILE A 706 -7.66 15.98 7.13
CA ILE A 706 -8.22 15.71 8.46
C ILE A 706 -9.72 16.04 8.51
N LEU A 707 -10.15 17.15 7.90
CA LEU A 707 -11.57 17.53 7.85
C LEU A 707 -12.41 16.56 7.01
N ARG A 708 -11.84 16.04 5.92
CA ARG A 708 -12.45 15.01 5.07
C ARG A 708 -12.61 13.67 5.82
N SER A 709 -11.55 13.17 6.45
CA SER A 709 -11.59 11.95 7.29
C SER A 709 -12.60 12.04 8.44
N ARG A 710 -12.87 13.25 8.97
CA ARG A 710 -13.91 13.50 9.98
C ARG A 710 -15.33 13.55 9.38
N MET A 711 -15.49 13.87 8.10
CA MET A 711 -16.78 13.81 7.41
C MET A 711 -17.15 12.36 7.08
N GLU A 712 -16.20 11.58 6.56
CA GLU A 712 -16.37 10.19 6.14
C GLU A 712 -16.83 9.30 7.33
N ARG A 713 -16.11 9.35 8.46
CA ARG A 713 -16.49 8.68 9.73
C ARG A 713 -17.86 9.06 10.29
N ASN A 714 -18.36 10.26 10.01
CA ASN A 714 -19.69 10.69 10.45
C ASN A 714 -20.83 10.17 9.55
N ASN A 715 -20.51 9.67 8.35
CA ASN A 715 -21.45 8.93 7.52
C ASN A 715 -21.42 7.43 7.86
N GLU A 716 -20.24 6.85 8.12
CA GLU A 716 -20.06 5.45 8.56
C GLU A 716 -20.85 5.13 9.84
N ASN A 717 -20.69 5.96 10.88
CA ASN A 717 -21.44 5.84 12.14
C ASN A 717 -22.97 5.94 11.97
N LYS A 718 -23.46 6.47 10.84
CA LYS A 718 -24.89 6.48 10.50
C LYS A 718 -25.30 5.24 9.70
N ALA A 719 -24.48 4.75 8.78
CA ALA A 719 -24.75 3.51 8.06
C ALA A 719 -24.90 2.32 9.02
N MET A 720 -24.02 2.22 10.02
CA MET A 720 -24.08 1.18 11.07
C MET A 720 -25.41 1.19 11.85
N LEU A 721 -26.02 2.36 12.05
CA LEU A 721 -27.31 2.50 12.77
C LEU A 721 -28.53 2.11 11.92
N TYR A 722 -28.38 1.97 10.60
CA TYR A 722 -29.43 1.46 9.71
C TYR A 722 -29.27 -0.04 9.42
N ALA A 723 -28.07 -0.60 9.56
CA ALA A 723 -27.75 -2.00 9.26
C ALA A 723 -28.25 -3.01 10.32
N THR A 724 -28.70 -2.58 11.50
CA THR A 724 -29.20 -3.46 12.57
C THR A 724 -30.67 -3.87 12.36
N LYS A 725 -31.08 -4.14 11.12
CA LYS A 725 -32.41 -4.62 10.75
C LYS A 725 -32.35 -5.62 9.60
N GLU A 726 -33.26 -6.58 9.66
CA GLU A 726 -33.64 -7.53 8.60
C GLU A 726 -32.57 -8.58 8.20
N HIS A 727 -32.56 -9.69 8.95
CA HIS A 727 -32.40 -11.02 8.37
C HIS A 727 -33.76 -11.52 7.86
N VAL A 728 -33.80 -12.19 6.70
CA VAL A 728 -34.70 -13.31 6.30
C VAL A 728 -34.25 -13.80 4.91
N GLU A 729 -34.62 -15.02 4.49
CA GLU A 729 -33.92 -15.76 3.43
C GLU A 729 -34.62 -15.91 2.06
N LEU A 730 -33.78 -16.27 1.08
CA LEU A 730 -34.04 -17.15 -0.07
C LEU A 730 -34.83 -16.64 -1.31
N GLU A 731 -35.83 -15.77 -1.21
CA GLU A 731 -36.47 -15.23 -2.44
C GLU A 731 -35.63 -14.15 -3.14
N GLU A 732 -34.71 -13.50 -2.42
CA GLU A 732 -34.01 -12.29 -2.90
C GLU A 732 -33.03 -12.50 -4.06
N ARG A 733 -32.59 -13.74 -4.36
CA ARG A 733 -31.54 -13.98 -5.38
C ARG A 733 -31.89 -13.41 -6.76
N ASN A 734 -33.16 -13.44 -7.15
CA ASN A 734 -33.60 -12.82 -8.41
C ASN A 734 -33.75 -11.29 -8.28
N VAL A 735 -34.25 -10.80 -7.16
CA VAL A 735 -34.50 -9.36 -6.89
C VAL A 735 -33.19 -8.58 -6.86
N PHE A 736 -32.21 -9.05 -6.08
CA PHE A 736 -30.88 -8.43 -5.99
C PHE A 736 -30.11 -8.54 -7.32
N GLY A 737 -30.29 -9.64 -8.05
CA GLY A 737 -29.76 -9.81 -9.40
C GLY A 737 -30.26 -8.75 -10.38
N ALA A 738 -31.58 -8.49 -10.41
CA ALA A 738 -32.17 -7.46 -11.27
C ALA A 738 -31.71 -6.04 -10.89
N MET A 739 -31.64 -5.71 -9.60
CA MET A 739 -31.19 -4.38 -9.13
C MET A 739 -29.69 -4.15 -9.41
N THR A 740 -28.85 -5.19 -9.25
CA THR A 740 -27.42 -5.14 -9.59
C THR A 740 -27.22 -4.98 -11.10
N PHE A 741 -27.98 -5.71 -11.91
CA PHE A 741 -27.94 -5.64 -13.38
C PHE A 741 -28.19 -4.22 -13.91
N VAL A 742 -29.28 -3.57 -13.49
CA VAL A 742 -29.60 -2.20 -13.95
C VAL A 742 -28.64 -1.14 -13.40
N SER A 743 -27.98 -1.40 -12.28
CA SER A 743 -26.97 -0.52 -11.67
C SER A 743 -25.60 -0.64 -12.33
N ARG A 744 -25.19 -1.85 -12.74
CA ARG A 744 -24.00 -2.10 -13.58
C ARG A 744 -24.14 -1.39 -14.93
N GLY A 745 -25.26 -1.65 -15.60
CA GLY A 745 -25.63 -1.01 -16.85
C GLY A 745 -24.89 -1.53 -18.08
N GLU A 746 -25.52 -1.41 -19.25
CA GLU A 746 -25.06 -1.97 -20.55
C GLU A 746 -25.35 -0.99 -21.70
N GLU A 747 -24.86 -1.26 -22.92
CA GLU A 747 -25.19 -0.43 -24.09
C GLU A 747 -26.59 -0.79 -24.65
N LEU A 748 -27.51 0.17 -24.62
CA LEU A 748 -28.87 0.05 -25.17
C LEU A 748 -29.08 1.02 -26.33
N LEU A 749 -29.91 0.62 -27.30
CA LEU A 749 -30.28 1.45 -28.43
C LEU A 749 -31.48 2.34 -28.03
N LYS A 750 -31.29 3.66 -28.07
CA LYS A 750 -32.26 4.66 -27.59
C LYS A 750 -32.89 5.44 -28.74
N ARG A 751 -34.21 5.65 -28.70
CA ARG A 751 -34.94 6.52 -29.63
C ARG A 751 -34.87 8.01 -29.23
N THR A 752 -34.60 8.90 -30.19
CA THR A 752 -34.59 10.37 -29.98
C THR A 752 -36.01 10.94 -29.87
N ARG A 753 -36.18 12.27 -29.96
CA ARG A 753 -37.48 12.92 -30.15
C ARG A 753 -37.88 13.04 -31.64
N LYS A 754 -36.94 12.84 -32.58
CA LYS A 754 -37.19 12.90 -34.05
C LYS A 754 -37.40 11.51 -34.68
N GLY A 755 -37.04 10.44 -33.98
CA GLY A 755 -37.22 9.05 -34.43
C GLY A 755 -35.89 8.29 -34.59
N ASP A 756 -34.77 9.00 -34.68
CA ASP A 756 -33.41 8.46 -34.83
C ASP A 756 -33.03 7.50 -33.68
N LEU A 757 -32.11 6.58 -33.96
CA LEU A 757 -31.68 5.53 -33.04
C LEU A 757 -30.20 5.73 -32.67
N HIS A 758 -29.89 5.88 -31.37
CA HIS A 758 -28.53 6.10 -30.88
C HIS A 758 -28.18 5.13 -29.75
N TRP A 759 -27.07 4.40 -29.87
CA TRP A 759 -26.50 3.60 -28.78
C TRP A 759 -26.06 4.47 -27.59
N LYS A 760 -26.31 4.00 -26.37
CA LYS A 760 -25.97 4.65 -25.09
C LYS A 760 -25.58 3.60 -24.06
N GLN A 761 -24.51 3.78 -23.31
CA GLN A 761 -24.38 3.07 -22.03
C GLN A 761 -25.47 3.60 -21.10
N VAL A 762 -26.31 2.71 -20.57
CA VAL A 762 -27.45 3.02 -19.71
C VAL A 762 -27.24 2.36 -18.34
N SER A 763 -27.50 3.12 -17.27
CA SER A 763 -27.40 2.67 -15.88
C SER A 763 -28.43 3.41 -15.01
N PHE A 764 -28.90 2.80 -13.92
CA PHE A 764 -29.86 3.37 -12.99
C PHE A 764 -29.32 3.30 -11.57
N ASN A 765 -29.34 4.42 -10.84
CA ASN A 765 -28.87 4.50 -9.46
C ASN A 765 -29.79 5.44 -8.66
N ILE A 766 -29.93 5.23 -7.35
CA ILE A 766 -30.59 6.22 -6.47
C ILE A 766 -29.61 7.36 -6.17
N ASN A 767 -30.08 8.60 -6.17
CA ASN A 767 -29.27 9.79 -5.86
C ASN A 767 -29.38 10.20 -4.37
N SER A 768 -28.57 11.20 -3.97
CA SER A 768 -28.58 11.81 -2.63
C SER A 768 -29.93 12.39 -2.18
N ASN A 769 -30.88 12.55 -3.10
CA ASN A 769 -32.17 13.16 -2.89
C ASN A 769 -33.30 12.10 -2.88
N TRP A 770 -32.96 10.81 -2.78
CA TRP A 770 -33.89 9.67 -2.79
C TRP A 770 -34.75 9.62 -4.07
N GLN A 771 -34.09 9.72 -5.23
CA GLN A 771 -34.72 9.60 -6.54
C GLN A 771 -33.94 8.60 -7.41
N VAL A 772 -34.66 7.76 -8.16
CA VAL A 772 -34.04 6.91 -9.21
C VAL A 772 -33.57 7.80 -10.37
N VAL A 773 -32.30 7.68 -10.75
CA VAL A 773 -31.68 8.45 -11.83
C VAL A 773 -31.18 7.53 -12.93
N LEU A 774 -31.75 7.68 -14.11
CA LEU A 774 -31.24 7.16 -15.37
C LEU A 774 -30.01 7.96 -15.80
N LYS A 775 -28.86 7.29 -15.92
CA LYS A 775 -27.58 7.84 -16.38
C LYS A 775 -27.24 7.25 -17.75
N MET A 776 -27.30 8.10 -18.78
CA MET A 776 -26.96 7.77 -20.17
C MET A 776 -25.59 8.38 -20.54
N LYS A 777 -24.61 7.56 -20.95
CA LYS A 777 -23.34 8.03 -21.53
C LYS A 777 -23.37 7.96 -23.06
N SER A 778 -22.63 8.85 -23.72
CA SER A 778 -22.37 8.83 -25.17
C SER A 778 -20.88 9.06 -25.44
N LYS A 779 -20.25 8.16 -26.20
CA LYS A 779 -18.93 8.40 -26.82
C LYS A 779 -19.08 9.46 -27.92
N HIS A 780 -18.13 10.39 -28.05
CA HIS A 780 -18.12 11.43 -29.07
C HIS A 780 -16.68 11.85 -29.40
N VAL A 781 -16.45 12.31 -30.64
CA VAL A 781 -15.17 12.82 -31.20
C VAL A 781 -13.96 11.93 -30.91
N GLY A 782 -13.59 11.06 -31.85
CA GLY A 782 -12.42 10.15 -31.75
C GLY A 782 -12.55 9.02 -30.71
N GLY A 783 -13.52 9.08 -29.80
CA GLY A 783 -13.69 8.18 -28.67
C GLY A 783 -13.28 8.82 -27.34
N THR A 784 -12.53 9.92 -27.38
CA THR A 784 -11.88 10.58 -26.24
C THR A 784 -12.87 11.24 -25.26
N PHE A 785 -14.03 11.72 -25.73
CA PHE A 785 -14.96 12.48 -24.90
C PHE A 785 -16.28 11.74 -24.63
N THR A 786 -16.63 11.58 -23.34
CA THR A 786 -17.86 10.88 -22.91
C THR A 786 -18.91 11.83 -22.34
N LYS A 787 -19.88 12.23 -23.16
CA LYS A 787 -20.99 13.11 -22.74
C LYS A 787 -22.06 12.33 -21.96
N THR A 788 -22.29 12.71 -20.71
CA THR A 788 -23.28 12.07 -19.82
C THR A 788 -24.54 12.96 -19.67
N LYS A 789 -25.74 12.39 -19.89
CA LYS A 789 -27.01 13.00 -19.42
C LYS A 789 -27.63 12.14 -18.31
N LYS A 790 -28.05 12.80 -17.23
CA LYS A 790 -28.86 12.22 -16.15
C LYS A 790 -30.33 12.65 -16.32
N CYS A 791 -31.28 11.77 -15.97
CA CYS A 791 -32.71 12.06 -15.89
C CYS A 791 -33.29 11.40 -14.63
N VAL A 792 -34.20 12.07 -13.91
CA VAL A 792 -35.00 11.44 -12.85
C VAL A 792 -36.05 10.53 -13.49
N VAL A 793 -36.27 9.36 -12.90
CA VAL A 793 -37.19 8.31 -13.33
C VAL A 793 -38.40 8.25 -12.39
N ASN A 794 -39.60 8.18 -12.99
CA ASN A 794 -40.89 8.24 -12.32
C ASN A 794 -41.77 7.02 -12.69
N GLY A 795 -41.18 5.94 -13.23
CA GLY A 795 -41.90 4.76 -13.70
C GLY A 795 -41.22 4.04 -14.87
N VAL A 796 -41.68 2.82 -15.16
CA VAL A 796 -41.27 2.01 -16.31
C VAL A 796 -42.50 1.59 -17.12
N CYS A 797 -42.37 1.58 -18.44
CA CYS A 797 -43.44 1.23 -19.39
C CYS A 797 -43.10 -0.10 -20.05
N ARG A 798 -43.96 -1.11 -19.85
CA ARG A 798 -43.73 -2.47 -20.36
C ARG A 798 -44.14 -2.59 -21.83
N ASP A 799 -45.13 -1.83 -22.27
CA ASP A 799 -45.84 -2.05 -23.53
C ASP A 799 -45.47 -1.01 -24.60
N ILE A 800 -44.16 -0.95 -24.92
CA ILE A 800 -43.68 -0.17 -26.06
C ILE A 800 -43.90 -0.97 -27.36
N PRO A 801 -44.63 -0.44 -28.35
CA PRO A 801 -44.84 -1.10 -29.64
C PRO A 801 -43.55 -1.13 -30.46
N GLU A 802 -43.43 -2.11 -31.35
CA GLU A 802 -42.27 -2.25 -32.22
C GLU A 802 -42.10 -1.04 -33.16
N TRP A 803 -40.85 -0.61 -33.34
CA TRP A 803 -40.52 0.58 -34.12
C TRP A 803 -40.71 0.33 -35.64
N ALA A 804 -41.86 0.77 -36.15
CA ALA A 804 -42.42 0.50 -37.48
C ALA A 804 -41.52 0.77 -38.71
N HIS A 805 -40.33 1.35 -38.55
CA HIS A 805 -39.38 1.61 -39.64
C HIS A 805 -38.20 0.62 -39.69
N ARG A 806 -38.09 -0.33 -38.75
CA ARG A 806 -37.09 -1.42 -38.80
C ARG A 806 -37.56 -2.68 -39.53
N GLY A 807 -38.86 -2.84 -39.77
CA GLY A 807 -39.51 -4.10 -40.17
C GLY A 807 -39.40 -4.55 -41.63
N ARG A 808 -38.34 -4.19 -42.39
CA ARG A 808 -38.16 -4.65 -43.79
C ARG A 808 -36.76 -5.14 -44.20
N ALA A 809 -35.79 -5.15 -43.29
CA ALA A 809 -34.49 -5.78 -43.50
C ALA A 809 -34.24 -6.87 -42.44
N GLU A 810 -33.49 -7.90 -42.80
CA GLU A 810 -32.94 -8.93 -41.89
C GLU A 810 -33.96 -9.80 -41.13
N LYS A 811 -34.68 -10.67 -41.86
CA LYS A 811 -35.30 -11.88 -41.28
C LYS A 811 -34.24 -12.92 -40.81
N MET A 812 -33.41 -12.65 -39.78
CA MET A 812 -32.61 -13.74 -39.15
C MET A 812 -31.88 -13.43 -37.80
N VAL A 813 -32.48 -12.67 -36.87
CA VAL A 813 -32.06 -12.67 -35.45
C VAL A 813 -33.29 -12.78 -34.53
N GLU A 814 -33.09 -13.26 -33.30
CA GLU A 814 -34.14 -13.53 -32.31
C GLU A 814 -34.87 -12.26 -31.82
N ARG A 815 -35.91 -12.48 -31.00
CA ARG A 815 -36.94 -11.48 -30.62
C ARG A 815 -36.38 -10.31 -29.78
N ARG A 816 -35.86 -9.29 -30.47
CA ARG A 816 -35.62 -7.92 -29.96
C ARG A 816 -36.80 -7.46 -29.10
N ALA A 817 -36.53 -6.75 -28.01
CA ALA A 817 -37.54 -6.38 -27.04
C ALA A 817 -37.43 -4.90 -26.63
N TYR A 818 -38.57 -4.21 -26.61
CA TYR A 818 -38.65 -2.76 -26.37
C TYR A 818 -39.25 -2.46 -25.00
N PHE A 819 -38.69 -1.48 -24.28
CA PHE A 819 -39.25 -0.97 -23.01
C PHE A 819 -39.07 0.54 -22.91
N GLY A 820 -39.87 1.19 -22.05
CA GLY A 820 -39.87 2.64 -21.87
C GLY A 820 -39.53 3.05 -20.44
N VAL A 821 -38.82 4.16 -20.29
CA VAL A 821 -38.54 4.77 -18.99
C VAL A 821 -39.30 6.09 -18.88
N LYS A 822 -40.22 6.21 -17.93
CA LYS A 822 -40.97 7.44 -17.68
C LYS A 822 -40.09 8.41 -16.90
N THR A 823 -39.83 9.58 -17.47
CA THR A 823 -39.11 10.69 -16.83
C THR A 823 -40.01 11.92 -16.78
N VAL A 824 -39.65 12.92 -15.97
CA VAL A 824 -40.39 14.20 -15.88
C VAL A 824 -40.55 14.88 -17.26
N GLU A 825 -39.57 14.76 -18.17
CA GLU A 825 -39.65 15.34 -19.52
C GLU A 825 -40.54 14.56 -20.50
N ARG A 826 -40.45 13.23 -20.47
CA ARG A 826 -41.04 12.30 -21.46
C ARG A 826 -40.84 10.83 -21.08
N VAL A 827 -41.47 9.92 -21.81
CA VAL A 827 -41.01 8.53 -21.92
C VAL A 827 -39.74 8.46 -22.80
N ILE A 828 -38.77 7.65 -22.41
CA ILE A 828 -37.58 7.32 -23.20
C ILE A 828 -37.64 5.84 -23.58
N GLU A 829 -37.80 5.55 -24.87
CA GLU A 829 -37.86 4.19 -25.41
C GLU A 829 -36.45 3.62 -25.65
N PHE A 830 -36.26 2.35 -25.28
CA PHE A 830 -35.04 1.57 -25.48
C PHE A 830 -35.36 0.20 -26.11
N GLU A 831 -34.44 -0.30 -26.93
CA GLU A 831 -34.38 -1.67 -27.43
C GLU A 831 -33.27 -2.44 -26.70
N CYS A 832 -33.55 -3.70 -26.34
CA CYS A 832 -32.62 -4.69 -25.80
C CYS A 832 -32.72 -6.01 -26.58
N GLY A 833 -31.74 -6.91 -26.41
CA GLY A 833 -31.52 -8.06 -27.27
C GLY A 833 -32.63 -9.11 -27.23
N ASN A 834 -33.23 -9.34 -26.06
CA ASN A 834 -34.25 -10.37 -25.89
C ASN A 834 -35.27 -10.05 -24.77
N LYS A 835 -36.33 -10.87 -24.69
CA LYS A 835 -37.39 -10.72 -23.67
C LYS A 835 -36.90 -10.90 -22.22
N ARG A 836 -35.81 -11.63 -21.97
CA ARG A 836 -35.26 -11.85 -20.61
C ARG A 836 -34.54 -10.61 -20.11
N GLU A 837 -33.71 -9.98 -20.95
CA GLU A 837 -33.12 -8.67 -20.66
C GLU A 837 -34.19 -7.62 -20.41
N LYS A 838 -35.23 -7.54 -21.27
CA LYS A 838 -36.38 -6.65 -21.05
C LYS A 838 -36.98 -6.82 -19.66
N GLN A 839 -37.16 -8.06 -19.22
CA GLN A 839 -37.71 -8.36 -17.90
C GLN A 839 -36.76 -7.90 -16.78
N MET A 840 -35.46 -8.24 -16.87
CA MET A 840 -34.43 -7.79 -15.91
C MET A 840 -34.34 -6.26 -15.80
N TRP A 841 -34.41 -5.54 -16.92
CA TRP A 841 -34.47 -4.07 -16.94
C TRP A 841 -35.73 -3.53 -16.27
N ILE A 842 -36.90 -4.08 -16.60
CA ILE A 842 -38.19 -3.65 -16.02
C ILE A 842 -38.24 -3.91 -14.52
N GLU A 843 -37.82 -5.10 -14.07
CA GLU A 843 -37.81 -5.49 -12.66
C GLU A 843 -36.82 -4.68 -11.86
N GLY A 844 -35.56 -4.53 -12.31
CA GLY A 844 -34.56 -3.73 -11.61
C GLY A 844 -34.95 -2.26 -11.48
N ILE A 845 -35.53 -1.66 -12.53
CA ILE A 845 -36.04 -0.27 -12.47
C ILE A 845 -37.24 -0.18 -11.53
N GLN A 846 -38.17 -1.15 -11.55
CA GLN A 846 -39.33 -1.15 -10.67
C GLN A 846 -38.94 -1.32 -9.20
N GLN A 847 -37.98 -2.20 -8.88
CA GLN A 847 -37.51 -2.38 -7.51
C GLN A 847 -36.78 -1.15 -6.98
N LEU A 848 -35.96 -0.50 -7.81
CA LEU A 848 -35.37 0.81 -7.46
C LEU A 848 -36.43 1.87 -7.16
N LEU A 849 -37.57 1.87 -7.86
CA LEU A 849 -38.69 2.78 -7.59
C LEU A 849 -39.45 2.40 -6.31
N ASN A 850 -39.83 1.13 -6.15
CA ASN A 850 -40.56 0.60 -5.00
C ASN A 850 -39.81 0.85 -3.67
N SER A 851 -38.47 0.77 -3.69
CA SER A 851 -37.62 1.05 -2.52
C SER A 851 -37.82 2.47 -1.95
N LEU A 852 -38.32 3.41 -2.76
CA LEU A 852 -38.60 4.79 -2.35
C LEU A 852 -40.03 4.94 -1.80
N GLU A 853 -41.00 4.18 -2.32
CA GLU A 853 -42.41 4.23 -1.88
C GLU A 853 -42.58 3.65 -0.47
N ILE A 854 -41.86 2.58 -0.14
CA ILE A 854 -41.80 1.99 1.21
C ILE A 854 -41.32 3.04 2.22
N GLY A 855 -40.31 3.86 1.88
CA GLY A 855 -39.81 4.95 2.72
C GLY A 855 -40.81 6.07 2.99
N SER A 856 -41.81 6.25 2.13
CA SER A 856 -42.84 7.31 2.27
C SER A 856 -44.08 6.87 3.07
N SER A 857 -44.39 5.56 3.09
CA SER A 857 -45.56 5.03 3.82
C SER A 857 -45.38 5.05 5.34
N VAL A 858 -44.13 5.02 5.84
CA VAL A 858 -43.77 5.10 7.27
C VAL A 858 -43.88 6.55 7.83
N HIS A 859 -44.58 7.45 7.13
CA HIS A 859 -44.86 8.82 7.60
C HIS A 859 -46.36 9.16 7.74
N TRP A 860 -47.26 8.17 7.61
CA TRP A 860 -48.71 8.39 7.78
C TRP A 860 -49.41 7.45 8.77
N LYS A 861 -48.67 6.60 9.50
CA LYS A 861 -49.16 5.83 10.66
C LYS A 861 -48.09 5.67 11.75
N HIS A 862 -47.76 6.76 12.44
CA HIS A 862 -47.61 6.86 13.91
C HIS A 862 -47.14 8.25 14.33
#